data_AF-K1R1G8-F1
#
_entry.id   AF-K1R1G8-F1
#
_cell.length_a   1.000
_cell.length_b   1.000
_cell.length_c   1.000
_cell.angle_alpha   90.00
_cell.angle_beta   90.00
_cell.angle_gamma   90.00
#
_symmetry.space_group_name_H-M   'P 1'
#
loop_
_entity.id
_entity.type
_entity.pdbx_description
1 polymer ?
#
loop_
_entity_poly.entity_id
_entity_poly.type
_entity_poly.pdbx_seq_one_letter_code
_entity_poly.pdbx_strand_id
1 'polypeptide(L)'
;MASSKEEGAPLATDIRTTCPICFESFKTPRILPCLHTFCHNCLSSYILSTCKTKESPVGFPCPLCRRFVPAPSFSLELEKWSEHIPVKKTFQVLIEKGDKLCDACQREDEDLVASDWCESCSDSLCAVCAKAHKRNTASRNHTLVPIADFCKVPGGNESFQSAPVVCQEHRKRVKYICVDHEELCCTKCVCTKHRKCTQVDDIEEAAENLRKSERIKKLSKEISQFEGSFTKAKSNGEDTIKYIDDTSDQIKEESTELKDKIVNHVNALLENHLSELARNAKKQKERFASFVDAASDRQFLMAQYLHTLEFSEDTPAPVLIQDYYTIKRQFEHVTRSGFGQVKLKLQSHVPKDLTGILKFTKFTDLKTQMKSVPLRGIDFTSAKMKLICELPDSNGDITGGCFLENGDIILIDHNSNQLFHYSNATLTHTTKCDTQLQDAVCQNTSRLLISKNVLTKKRKSWGFIGTFNLDQFEDNKFYIAKENRFVFGLAISEEFVYAACSEVIIKFDHNGRTVQQYPVDKNTFSVATNNNNEIISSSCDTHKVTVMSNSGEKMYTYSTNRPTCMYSTVFANHQLRYLIYPRGLDVNFTGNIFVAGKDSRNIHVLTPKAELLKIFAIDSESPPISIKLKENSNVCFVGFCETPTKVYEFQEDAIWKLTV
;
A
#
# COMPACT_ATOMS: atom_id res chain seq x y z
N MET A 1 6.10 63.23 -19.20
CA MET A 1 6.80 64.48 -19.54
C MET A 1 8.29 64.23 -19.34
N ALA A 2 9.01 63.94 -20.42
CA ALA A 2 9.94 64.86 -21.10
C ALA A 2 11.23 65.05 -20.27
N SER A 3 12.44 64.81 -20.78
CA SER A 3 12.94 65.25 -22.08
C SER A 3 14.11 64.38 -22.55
N SER A 4 14.04 64.00 -23.82
CA SER A 4 15.14 63.67 -24.71
C SER A 4 16.07 64.87 -24.92
N LYS A 5 17.37 64.59 -25.11
CA LYS A 5 18.34 65.42 -25.86
C LYS A 5 19.43 64.49 -26.41
N GLU A 6 19.31 64.16 -27.70
CA GLU A 6 20.45 63.84 -28.55
C GLU A 6 21.02 65.16 -29.12
N GLU A 7 22.34 65.27 -29.22
CA GLU A 7 23.05 65.28 -30.51
C GLU A 7 24.52 65.71 -30.34
N GLY A 8 25.42 65.00 -31.04
CA GLY A 8 26.83 65.36 -31.20
C GLY A 8 27.77 64.18 -31.46
N ALA A 9 27.55 63.41 -32.54
CA ALA A 9 28.49 62.38 -33.01
C ALA A 9 29.54 62.95 -33.97
N PRO A 10 30.81 62.49 -33.95
CA PRO A 10 31.63 62.42 -35.14
C PRO A 10 31.29 61.14 -35.92
N LEU A 11 31.06 61.28 -37.23
CA LEU A 11 30.86 60.17 -38.15
C LEU A 11 32.08 59.23 -38.17
N ALA A 12 31.95 58.07 -37.54
CA ALA A 12 32.66 56.86 -37.92
C ALA A 12 31.59 55.81 -38.25
N THR A 13 31.51 55.40 -39.51
CA THR A 13 30.66 54.31 -39.98
C THR A 13 31.04 53.02 -39.24
N ASP A 14 30.23 52.66 -38.25
CA ASP A 14 30.43 51.50 -37.39
C ASP A 14 30.20 50.20 -38.20
N ILE A 15 31.29 49.59 -38.64
CA ILE A 15 31.28 48.25 -39.23
C ILE A 15 30.91 47.29 -38.10
N ARG A 16 29.73 46.66 -38.12
CA ARG A 16 29.38 45.61 -37.16
C ARG A 16 30.29 44.37 -37.34
N THR A 17 31.47 44.41 -36.72
CA THR A 17 32.46 43.32 -36.66
C THR A 17 32.23 42.39 -35.47
N THR A 18 31.15 42.59 -34.73
CA THR A 18 30.81 41.86 -33.51
C THR A 18 29.77 40.77 -33.75
N CYS A 19 29.96 39.63 -33.09
CA CYS A 19 29.04 38.51 -33.12
C CYS A 19 27.83 38.78 -32.23
N PRO A 20 26.60 38.56 -32.71
CA PRO A 20 25.39 38.87 -31.94
C PRO A 20 25.05 37.82 -30.86
N ILE A 21 25.83 36.75 -30.71
CA ILE A 21 25.66 35.77 -29.62
C ILE A 21 26.60 36.09 -28.46
N CYS A 22 27.90 36.27 -28.72
CA CYS A 22 28.89 36.55 -27.68
C CYS A 22 29.20 38.04 -27.51
N PHE A 23 28.70 38.90 -28.40
CA PHE A 23 28.95 40.36 -28.44
C PHE A 23 30.43 40.77 -28.59
N GLU A 24 31.32 39.82 -28.82
CA GLU A 24 32.75 40.04 -29.13
C GLU A 24 32.99 40.16 -30.64
N SER A 25 34.17 40.62 -31.03
CA SER A 25 34.64 40.55 -32.43
C SER A 25 34.54 39.11 -32.97
N PHE A 26 34.14 38.95 -34.24
CA PHE A 26 33.96 37.63 -34.83
C PHE A 26 35.24 36.77 -34.74
N LYS A 27 35.08 35.53 -34.27
CA LYS A 27 36.10 34.47 -34.26
C LYS A 27 35.66 33.38 -35.24
N THR A 28 36.35 33.26 -36.37
CA THR A 28 36.00 32.35 -37.47
C THR A 28 34.54 32.53 -37.92
N PRO A 29 34.19 33.66 -38.57
CA PRO A 29 32.81 34.03 -38.88
C PRO A 29 32.19 33.06 -39.88
N ARG A 30 31.11 32.39 -39.48
CA ARG A 30 30.29 31.49 -40.29
C ARG A 30 29.06 32.24 -40.79
N ILE A 31 28.79 32.19 -42.09
CA ILE A 31 27.64 32.86 -42.72
C ILE A 31 26.54 31.85 -43.06
N LEU A 32 25.33 32.12 -42.60
CA LEU A 32 24.14 31.31 -42.88
C LEU A 32 23.50 31.70 -44.23
N PRO A 33 22.62 30.87 -44.81
CA PRO A 33 21.87 31.22 -46.04
C PRO A 33 20.97 32.46 -45.91
N CYS A 34 20.65 32.87 -44.69
CA CYS A 34 19.97 34.13 -44.40
C CYS A 34 20.92 35.34 -44.28
N LEU A 35 22.19 35.18 -44.68
CA LEU A 35 23.27 36.17 -44.66
C LEU A 35 23.72 36.66 -43.27
N HIS A 36 23.08 36.21 -42.20
CA HIS A 36 23.53 36.43 -40.83
C HIS A 36 24.83 35.67 -40.55
N THR A 37 25.73 36.33 -39.82
CA THR A 37 27.07 35.83 -39.53
C THR A 37 27.27 35.66 -38.02
N PHE A 38 27.93 34.57 -37.60
CA PHE A 38 28.17 34.22 -36.20
C PHE A 38 29.58 33.64 -36.03
N CYS A 39 30.15 33.69 -34.81
CA CYS A 39 31.36 32.92 -34.51
C CYS A 39 31.09 31.42 -34.64
N HIS A 40 32.08 30.65 -35.11
CA HIS A 40 31.96 29.21 -35.26
C HIS A 40 31.51 28.51 -33.95
N ASN A 41 32.17 28.81 -32.83
CA ASN A 41 31.84 28.18 -31.53
C ASN A 41 30.45 28.57 -31.01
N CYS A 42 30.03 29.83 -31.21
CA CYS A 42 28.70 30.29 -30.83
C CYS A 42 27.61 29.58 -31.63
N LEU A 43 27.83 29.44 -32.93
CA LEU A 43 26.91 28.73 -33.82
C LEU A 43 26.88 27.23 -33.50
N SER A 44 28.03 26.60 -33.26
CA SER A 44 28.15 25.19 -32.88
C SER A 44 27.37 24.89 -31.59
N SER A 45 27.60 25.67 -30.54
CA SER A 45 26.89 25.52 -29.25
C SER A 45 25.37 25.69 -29.40
N TYR A 46 24.94 26.67 -30.20
CA TYR A 46 23.53 26.89 -30.48
C TYR A 46 22.88 25.73 -31.23
N ILE A 47 23.54 25.21 -32.28
CA ILE A 47 23.06 24.05 -33.04
C ILE A 47 22.90 22.84 -32.11
N LEU A 48 23.91 22.54 -31.30
CA LEU A 48 23.87 21.42 -30.35
C LEU A 48 22.71 21.56 -29.36
N SER A 49 22.58 22.72 -28.70
CA SER A 49 21.49 22.95 -27.74
C SER A 49 20.09 22.86 -28.36
N THR A 50 19.93 23.30 -29.62
CA THR A 50 18.62 23.35 -30.29
C THR A 50 18.21 22.01 -30.91
N CYS A 51 19.17 21.13 -31.21
CA CYS A 51 18.92 19.91 -31.96
C CYS A 51 19.12 18.63 -31.14
N LYS A 52 19.84 18.67 -30.01
CA LYS A 52 20.17 17.47 -29.21
C LYS A 52 18.95 16.68 -28.73
N THR A 53 17.84 17.35 -28.42
CA THR A 53 16.62 16.70 -27.91
C THR A 53 15.62 16.34 -29.01
N LYS A 54 15.92 16.67 -30.26
CA LYS A 54 15.03 16.40 -31.40
C LYS A 54 15.35 15.02 -31.97
N GLU A 55 14.31 14.28 -32.30
CA GLU A 55 14.44 13.06 -33.07
C GLU A 55 14.80 13.42 -34.52
N SER A 56 15.94 12.92 -35.01
CA SER A 56 16.43 13.10 -36.39
C SER A 56 16.40 14.56 -36.89
N PRO A 57 17.20 15.48 -36.32
CA PRO A 57 17.18 16.88 -36.71
C PRO A 57 17.59 17.06 -38.18
N VAL A 58 16.82 17.86 -38.92
CA VAL A 58 17.05 18.15 -40.36
C VAL A 58 17.59 19.57 -40.61
N GLY A 59 17.83 20.33 -39.53
CA GLY A 59 18.27 21.72 -39.60
C GLY A 59 18.00 22.46 -38.29
N PHE A 60 18.26 23.77 -38.28
CA PHE A 60 18.09 24.64 -37.11
C PHE A 60 17.60 26.03 -37.51
N PRO A 61 16.86 26.76 -36.65
CA PRO A 61 16.46 28.13 -36.93
C PRO A 61 17.61 29.11 -36.69
N CYS A 62 17.83 30.07 -37.58
CA CYS A 62 18.83 31.13 -37.39
C CYS A 62 18.62 31.86 -36.04
N PRO A 63 19.67 32.10 -35.23
CA PRO A 63 19.55 32.78 -33.93
C PRO A 63 18.93 34.19 -34.00
N LEU A 64 19.10 34.89 -35.13
CA LEU A 64 18.63 36.28 -35.29
C LEU A 64 17.24 36.37 -35.92
N CYS A 65 17.06 35.78 -37.10
CA CYS A 65 15.83 35.94 -37.90
C CYS A 65 14.90 34.73 -37.84
N ARG A 66 15.28 33.67 -37.12
CA ARG A 66 14.54 32.40 -36.99
C ARG A 66 14.24 31.64 -38.29
N ARG A 67 14.70 32.14 -39.46
CA ARG A 67 14.62 31.42 -40.73
C ARG A 67 15.29 30.05 -40.61
N PHE A 68 14.61 29.01 -41.05
CA PHE A 68 15.11 27.64 -40.98
C PHE A 68 16.33 27.45 -41.89
N VAL A 69 17.41 26.91 -41.32
CA VAL A 69 18.66 26.59 -42.01
C VAL A 69 18.75 25.06 -42.11
N PRO A 70 18.72 24.48 -43.33
CA PRO A 70 18.89 23.06 -43.52
C PRO A 70 20.26 22.57 -43.00
N ALA A 71 20.30 21.31 -42.58
CA ALA A 71 21.56 20.63 -42.26
C ALA A 71 22.52 20.70 -43.47
N PRO A 72 23.83 20.92 -43.27
CA PRO A 72 24.81 20.87 -44.36
C PRO A 72 24.84 19.52 -45.07
N SER A 73 24.60 18.44 -44.32
CA SER A 73 24.36 17.09 -44.84
C SER A 73 23.64 16.26 -43.77
N PHE A 74 22.70 15.41 -44.20
CA PHE A 74 21.95 14.51 -43.31
C PHE A 74 22.78 13.31 -42.83
N SER A 75 23.93 13.04 -43.45
CA SER A 75 24.85 11.95 -43.06
C SER A 75 25.95 12.39 -42.09
N LEU A 76 26.02 13.68 -41.76
CA LEU A 76 27.01 14.22 -40.83
C LEU A 76 26.45 14.22 -39.40
N GLU A 77 27.30 13.84 -38.46
CA GLU A 77 27.07 14.01 -37.02
C GLU A 77 26.80 15.49 -36.70
N LEU A 78 25.90 15.74 -35.75
CA LEU A 78 25.38 17.07 -35.42
C LEU A 78 26.50 18.06 -35.03
N GLU A 79 27.54 17.55 -34.36
CA GLU A 79 28.72 18.28 -33.90
C GLU A 79 29.49 18.92 -35.07
N LYS A 80 29.51 18.25 -36.22
CA LYS A 80 30.28 18.66 -37.42
C LYS A 80 29.53 19.62 -38.33
N TRP A 81 28.25 19.89 -38.08
CA TRP A 81 27.45 20.77 -38.94
C TRP A 81 28.03 22.18 -39.02
N SER A 82 28.50 22.73 -37.90
CA SER A 82 29.06 24.08 -37.85
C SER A 82 30.37 24.25 -38.65
N GLU A 83 31.11 23.16 -38.86
CA GLU A 83 32.37 23.13 -39.63
C GLU A 83 32.12 23.27 -41.13
N HIS A 84 31.02 22.68 -41.60
CA HIS A 84 30.61 22.62 -43.01
C HIS A 84 29.85 23.87 -43.47
N ILE A 85 29.52 24.78 -42.54
CA ILE A 85 28.95 26.09 -42.87
C ILE A 85 30.06 27.01 -43.39
N PRO A 86 29.88 27.71 -44.52
CA PRO A 86 30.92 28.54 -45.11
C PRO A 86 31.47 29.62 -44.16
N VAL A 87 32.79 29.78 -44.15
CA VAL A 87 33.45 30.93 -43.50
C VAL A 87 33.30 32.16 -44.39
N LYS A 88 32.88 33.30 -43.82
CA LYS A 88 32.84 34.58 -44.52
C LYS A 88 34.26 35.15 -44.61
N LYS A 89 35.00 34.72 -45.65
CA LYS A 89 36.42 35.05 -45.85
C LYS A 89 36.72 36.55 -45.86
N THR A 90 35.79 37.37 -46.37
CA THR A 90 35.91 38.83 -46.35
C THR A 90 36.01 39.38 -44.92
N PHE A 91 35.22 38.86 -43.98
CA PHE A 91 35.32 39.25 -42.57
C PHE A 91 36.57 38.65 -41.91
N GLN A 92 36.94 37.42 -42.23
CA GLN A 92 38.16 36.79 -41.68
C GLN A 92 39.41 37.63 -41.98
N VAL A 93 39.57 38.13 -43.21
CA VAL A 93 40.72 38.95 -43.61
C VAL A 93 40.69 40.35 -42.98
N LEU A 94 39.50 40.96 -42.87
CA LEU A 94 39.32 42.24 -42.15
C LEU A 94 39.60 42.14 -40.64
N ILE A 95 39.39 40.96 -40.03
CA ILE A 95 39.67 40.69 -38.61
C ILE A 95 41.16 40.40 -38.39
N GLU A 96 41.82 39.71 -39.33
CA GLU A 96 43.24 39.35 -39.24
C GLU A 96 44.20 40.52 -39.49
N LYS A 97 43.85 41.47 -40.38
CA LYS A 97 44.77 42.55 -40.80
C LYS A 97 44.71 43.84 -39.97
N GLY A 98 43.77 43.98 -39.03
CA GLY A 98 43.66 45.22 -38.24
C GLY A 98 43.41 46.47 -39.10
N ASP A 99 44.22 47.51 -38.93
CA ASP A 99 44.00 48.84 -39.51
C ASP A 99 43.89 48.85 -41.04
N LYS A 100 42.93 49.64 -41.54
CA LYS A 100 42.49 49.70 -42.94
C LYS A 100 43.51 50.42 -43.84
N LEU A 101 44.74 49.95 -43.93
CA LEU A 101 45.79 50.56 -44.75
C LEU A 101 45.87 49.92 -46.14
N CYS A 102 46.38 50.68 -47.11
CA CYS A 102 46.54 50.26 -48.49
C CYS A 102 47.78 49.36 -48.61
N ASP A 103 47.58 48.09 -48.98
CA ASP A 103 48.64 47.08 -49.13
C ASP A 103 49.69 47.50 -50.18
N ALA A 104 49.32 48.32 -51.17
CA ALA A 104 50.24 48.81 -52.19
C ALA A 104 51.07 50.01 -51.70
N CYS A 105 50.50 50.88 -50.86
CA CYS A 105 51.20 52.03 -50.29
C CYS A 105 52.13 51.61 -49.15
N GLN A 106 51.74 50.59 -48.37
CA GLN A 106 52.59 50.03 -47.33
C GLN A 106 53.88 49.40 -47.86
N ARG A 107 53.92 48.96 -49.13
CA ARG A 107 55.16 48.47 -49.76
C ARG A 107 56.19 49.58 -50.00
N GLU A 108 55.76 50.83 -49.95
CA GLU A 108 56.57 52.04 -50.09
C GLU A 108 56.62 52.83 -48.76
N ASP A 109 56.36 52.15 -47.63
CA ASP A 109 56.32 52.74 -46.28
C ASP A 109 55.32 53.92 -46.12
N GLU A 110 54.21 53.90 -46.89
CA GLU A 110 53.12 54.87 -46.80
C GLU A 110 51.85 54.29 -46.16
N ASP A 111 51.39 54.90 -45.06
CA ASP A 111 50.19 54.50 -44.32
C ASP A 111 48.92 55.22 -44.81
N LEU A 112 48.54 54.97 -46.07
CA LEU A 112 47.29 55.50 -46.63
C LEU A 112 46.11 54.58 -46.35
N VAL A 113 44.97 55.16 -45.93
CA VAL A 113 43.73 54.41 -45.68
C VAL A 113 43.19 53.81 -46.98
N ALA A 114 42.92 52.51 -46.95
CA ALA A 114 42.28 51.79 -48.03
C ALA A 114 40.81 52.21 -48.17
N SER A 115 40.38 52.40 -49.42
CA SER A 115 38.99 52.71 -49.78
C SER A 115 38.28 51.54 -50.44
N ASP A 116 39.02 50.65 -51.11
CA ASP A 116 38.50 49.56 -51.92
C ASP A 116 39.25 48.26 -51.62
N TRP A 117 38.53 47.13 -51.60
CA TRP A 117 39.09 45.80 -51.48
C TRP A 117 39.05 45.07 -52.83
N CYS A 118 40.17 44.50 -53.26
CA CYS A 118 40.22 43.69 -54.46
C CYS A 118 40.00 42.21 -54.15
N GLU A 119 38.87 41.61 -54.56
CA GLU A 119 38.58 40.20 -54.29
C GLU A 119 39.56 39.23 -54.98
N SER A 120 40.03 39.58 -56.18
CA SER A 120 40.91 38.73 -56.98
C SER A 120 42.37 38.75 -56.49
N CYS A 121 42.84 39.89 -55.97
CA CYS A 121 44.21 40.05 -55.45
C CYS A 121 44.30 39.81 -53.94
N SER A 122 43.18 39.89 -53.22
CA SER A 122 43.15 39.94 -51.76
C SER A 122 43.98 41.09 -51.17
N ASP A 123 43.97 42.24 -51.86
CA ASP A 123 44.67 43.46 -51.48
C ASP A 123 43.67 44.59 -51.19
N SER A 124 43.89 45.31 -50.08
CA SER A 124 43.26 46.57 -49.70
C SER A 124 43.95 47.72 -50.44
N LEU A 125 43.20 48.55 -51.14
CA LEU A 125 43.72 49.62 -51.99
C LEU A 125 43.14 50.97 -51.59
N CYS A 126 43.98 52.01 -51.48
CA CYS A 126 43.52 53.39 -51.40
C CYS A 126 42.89 53.82 -52.73
N ALA A 127 42.18 54.95 -52.75
CA ALA A 127 41.46 55.40 -53.95
C ALA A 127 42.37 55.59 -55.18
N VAL A 128 43.65 55.92 -54.95
CA VAL A 128 44.66 56.06 -56.00
C VAL A 128 45.07 54.69 -56.54
N CYS A 129 45.43 53.77 -55.66
CA CYS A 129 45.82 52.42 -56.03
C CYS A 129 44.65 51.66 -56.68
N ALA A 130 43.42 51.82 -56.21
CA ALA A 130 42.22 51.25 -56.82
C ALA A 130 42.00 51.73 -58.27
N LYS A 131 42.20 53.03 -58.53
CA LYS A 131 42.15 53.61 -59.88
C LYS A 131 43.27 53.08 -60.77
N ALA A 132 44.48 52.98 -60.26
CA ALA A 132 45.62 52.40 -60.99
C ALA A 132 45.36 50.92 -61.32
N HIS A 133 44.82 50.17 -60.36
CA HIS A 133 44.46 48.76 -60.50
C HIS A 133 43.43 48.51 -61.60
N LYS A 134 42.44 49.41 -61.75
CA LYS A 134 41.46 49.37 -62.84
C LYS A 134 42.03 49.77 -64.20
N ARG A 135 43.10 50.56 -64.24
CA ARG A 135 43.76 51.00 -65.49
C ARG A 135 44.76 49.98 -66.02
N ASN A 136 45.34 49.16 -65.14
CA ASN A 136 46.29 48.13 -65.51
C ASN A 136 45.61 46.96 -66.23
N THR A 137 46.16 46.53 -67.37
CA THR A 137 45.60 45.45 -68.21
C THR A 137 45.48 44.13 -67.47
N ALA A 138 46.40 43.82 -66.56
CA ALA A 138 46.40 42.58 -65.79
C ALA A 138 45.30 42.50 -64.72
N SER A 139 44.85 43.65 -64.18
CA SER A 139 43.93 43.73 -63.03
C SER A 139 42.62 44.46 -63.33
N ARG A 140 42.43 44.97 -64.56
CA ARG A 140 41.23 45.72 -64.98
C ARG A 140 39.91 44.96 -64.79
N ASN A 141 39.95 43.63 -64.82
CA ASN A 141 38.77 42.77 -64.67
C ASN A 141 38.56 42.27 -63.22
N HIS A 142 39.39 42.71 -62.26
CA HIS A 142 39.23 42.32 -60.86
C HIS A 142 38.07 43.06 -60.21
N THR A 143 37.29 42.36 -59.38
CA THR A 143 36.20 42.95 -58.62
C THR A 143 36.77 43.78 -57.48
N LEU A 144 36.54 45.10 -57.53
CA LEU A 144 36.82 46.01 -56.42
C LEU A 144 35.52 46.28 -55.66
N VAL A 145 35.53 46.03 -54.35
CA VAL A 145 34.41 46.26 -53.44
C VAL A 145 34.77 47.43 -52.53
N PRO A 146 34.02 48.54 -52.52
CA PRO A 146 34.29 49.65 -51.60
C PRO A 146 34.23 49.18 -50.14
N ILE A 147 35.22 49.57 -49.34
CA ILE A 147 35.30 49.16 -47.93
C ILE A 147 34.11 49.71 -47.13
N ALA A 148 33.56 50.85 -47.53
CA ALA A 148 32.35 51.42 -46.95
C ALA A 148 31.08 50.58 -47.21
N ASP A 149 31.01 49.85 -48.33
CA ASP A 149 29.84 49.04 -48.69
C ASP A 149 29.75 47.73 -47.89
N PHE A 150 30.81 47.35 -47.15
CA PHE A 150 30.74 46.23 -46.20
C PHE A 150 29.73 46.45 -45.05
N CYS A 151 29.26 47.70 -44.86
CA CYS A 151 28.30 48.09 -43.84
C CYS A 151 26.82 48.01 -44.27
N LYS A 152 26.51 47.72 -45.54
CA LYS A 152 25.11 47.55 -45.95
C LYS A 152 24.63 46.17 -45.48
N VAL A 153 24.00 46.15 -44.31
CA VAL A 153 23.10 45.05 -43.92
C VAL A 153 21.94 45.08 -44.91
N PRO A 154 21.71 44.05 -45.75
CA PRO A 154 20.40 43.89 -46.35
C PRO A 154 19.47 43.48 -45.22
N GLY A 155 18.83 44.49 -44.61
CA GLY A 155 17.67 44.27 -43.77
C GLY A 155 16.56 43.76 -44.66
N GLY A 156 16.30 42.45 -44.59
CA GLY A 156 15.08 41.84 -45.12
C GLY A 156 15.00 41.71 -46.65
N ASN A 157 14.81 40.47 -47.10
CA ASN A 157 14.20 40.10 -48.38
C ASN A 157 14.95 40.38 -49.69
N GLU A 158 16.28 40.33 -49.72
CA GLU A 158 17.00 40.03 -50.96
C GLU A 158 17.47 38.57 -50.95
N SER A 159 16.98 37.81 -51.92
CA SER A 159 17.25 36.39 -52.09
C SER A 159 18.74 36.15 -52.35
N PHE A 160 19.26 35.01 -51.87
CA PHE A 160 20.59 34.44 -52.18
C PHE A 160 20.78 34.15 -53.70
N GLN A 161 19.89 34.64 -54.56
CA GLN A 161 19.80 34.35 -56.00
C GLN A 161 20.83 35.09 -56.85
N SER A 162 21.66 35.98 -56.29
CA SER A 162 22.56 36.84 -57.07
C SER A 162 24.04 36.69 -56.74
N ALA A 163 24.44 35.78 -55.84
CA ALA A 163 25.85 35.42 -55.71
C ALA A 163 26.27 34.60 -56.95
N PRO A 164 27.34 34.98 -57.68
CA PRO A 164 27.76 34.23 -58.85
C PRO A 164 28.13 32.81 -58.44
N VAL A 165 27.38 31.83 -58.95
CA VAL A 165 27.70 30.42 -58.75
C VAL A 165 29.03 30.15 -59.46
N VAL A 166 30.03 29.76 -58.69
CA VAL A 166 31.36 29.40 -59.19
C VAL A 166 31.62 27.92 -58.95
N CYS A 167 32.39 27.31 -59.84
CA CYS A 167 32.84 25.94 -59.69
C CYS A 167 33.66 25.82 -58.40
N GLN A 168 33.29 24.89 -57.52
CA GLN A 168 33.93 24.71 -56.21
C GLN A 168 35.44 24.40 -56.32
N GLU A 169 35.82 23.63 -57.33
CA GLU A 169 37.20 23.18 -57.56
C GLU A 169 38.09 24.26 -58.19
N HIS A 170 37.54 25.01 -59.14
CA HIS A 170 38.33 25.89 -60.01
C HIS A 170 38.04 27.38 -59.82
N ARG A 171 37.04 27.72 -59.00
CA ARG A 171 36.55 29.09 -58.74
C ARG A 171 36.30 29.92 -60.00
N LYS A 172 35.88 29.27 -61.08
CA LYS A 172 35.46 29.89 -62.36
C LYS A 172 33.95 29.85 -62.51
N ARG A 173 33.38 30.74 -63.32
CA ARG A 173 31.96 30.73 -63.67
C ARG A 173 31.55 29.35 -64.19
N VAL A 174 30.47 28.80 -63.63
CA VAL A 174 29.84 27.59 -64.15
C VAL A 174 29.09 27.93 -65.44
N LYS A 175 29.15 27.03 -66.42
CA LYS A 175 28.47 27.19 -67.72
C LYS A 175 27.73 25.91 -68.15
N TYR A 176 28.12 24.77 -67.61
CA TYR A 176 27.58 23.46 -67.99
C TYR A 176 27.07 22.71 -66.77
N ILE A 177 26.19 21.74 -66.97
CA ILE A 177 25.77 20.76 -65.96
C ILE A 177 26.07 19.36 -66.49
N CYS A 178 26.72 18.53 -65.68
CA CYS A 178 26.83 17.11 -65.99
C CYS A 178 25.59 16.41 -65.42
N VAL A 179 24.73 15.88 -66.29
CA VAL A 179 23.48 15.23 -65.87
C VAL A 179 23.76 13.88 -65.21
N ASP A 180 24.79 13.16 -65.66
CA ASP A 180 25.17 11.86 -65.09
C ASP A 180 25.59 11.95 -63.61
N HIS A 181 26.12 13.11 -63.19
CA HIS A 181 26.60 13.36 -61.83
C HIS A 181 25.76 14.39 -61.08
N GLU A 182 24.79 15.04 -61.74
CA GLU A 182 23.98 16.13 -61.21
C GLU A 182 24.81 17.33 -60.67
N GLU A 183 25.95 17.63 -61.30
CA GLU A 183 26.93 18.63 -60.83
C GLU A 183 27.13 19.80 -61.82
N LEU A 184 27.20 21.03 -61.28
CA LEU A 184 27.50 22.24 -62.06
C LEU A 184 29.00 22.34 -62.39
N CYS A 185 29.30 22.51 -63.67
CA CYS A 185 30.64 22.41 -64.24
C CYS A 185 31.11 23.74 -64.87
N CYS A 186 32.40 24.06 -64.68
CA CYS A 186 33.10 25.03 -65.52
C CYS A 186 33.74 24.32 -66.72
N THR A 187 34.20 25.08 -67.72
CA THR A 187 34.88 24.54 -68.92
C THR A 187 36.02 23.57 -68.59
N LYS A 188 36.79 23.83 -67.52
CA LYS A 188 37.87 22.94 -67.10
C LYS A 188 37.34 21.61 -66.56
N CYS A 189 36.26 21.60 -65.77
CA CYS A 189 35.66 20.37 -65.25
C CYS A 189 35.18 19.45 -66.38
N VAL A 190 34.56 20.02 -67.41
CA VAL A 190 34.08 19.27 -68.58
C VAL A 190 35.24 18.54 -69.25
N CYS A 191 36.37 19.22 -69.46
CA CYS A 191 37.53 18.61 -70.12
C CYS A 191 38.32 17.64 -69.24
N THR A 192 38.28 17.78 -67.91
CA THR A 192 39.11 16.96 -67.00
C THR A 192 38.35 15.82 -66.33
N LYS A 193 37.22 16.12 -65.68
CA LYS A 193 36.48 15.15 -64.83
C LYS A 193 35.32 14.52 -65.59
N HIS A 194 34.61 15.31 -66.39
CA HIS A 194 33.39 14.86 -67.08
C HIS A 194 33.61 14.53 -68.57
N ARG A 195 34.86 14.29 -68.98
CA ARG A 195 35.20 13.98 -70.38
C ARG A 195 34.57 12.68 -70.89
N LYS A 196 34.32 11.73 -69.98
CA LYS A 196 33.71 10.42 -70.27
C LYS A 196 32.22 10.37 -69.92
N CYS A 197 31.64 11.49 -69.49
CA CYS A 197 30.22 11.59 -69.19
C CYS A 197 29.41 11.56 -70.48
N THR A 198 28.27 10.89 -70.43
CA THR A 198 27.32 10.73 -71.52
C THR A 198 26.50 11.99 -71.76
N GLN A 199 26.20 12.77 -70.72
CA GLN A 199 25.38 13.97 -70.86
C GLN A 199 25.95 15.16 -70.07
N VAL A 200 26.38 16.19 -70.82
CA VAL A 200 26.85 17.47 -70.31
C VAL A 200 26.19 18.58 -71.11
N ASP A 201 25.26 19.28 -70.49
CA ASP A 201 24.39 20.27 -71.14
C ASP A 201 24.79 21.69 -70.73
N ASP A 202 24.45 22.69 -71.55
CA ASP A 202 24.55 24.10 -71.15
C ASP A 202 23.54 24.40 -70.03
N ILE A 203 23.95 25.16 -69.02
CA ILE A 203 23.12 25.44 -67.83
C ILE A 203 21.84 26.18 -68.20
N GLU A 204 21.90 27.13 -69.13
CA GLU A 204 20.73 27.94 -69.50
C GLU A 204 19.70 27.08 -70.24
N GLU A 205 20.17 26.22 -71.15
CA GLU A 205 19.32 25.27 -71.87
C GLU A 205 18.72 24.22 -70.91
N ALA A 206 19.53 23.66 -70.03
CA ALA A 206 19.06 22.71 -69.02
C ALA A 206 18.03 23.35 -68.08
N ALA A 207 18.24 24.61 -67.67
CA ALA A 207 17.29 25.35 -66.85
C ALA A 207 15.97 25.64 -67.60
N GLU A 208 16.04 26.03 -68.88
CA GLU A 208 14.85 26.19 -69.71
C GLU A 208 14.07 24.88 -69.88
N ASN A 209 14.76 23.78 -70.17
CA ASN A 209 14.14 22.46 -70.31
C ASN A 209 13.51 22.01 -68.99
N LEU A 210 14.17 22.25 -67.86
CA LEU A 210 13.62 21.95 -66.54
C LEU A 210 12.37 22.79 -66.24
N ARG A 211 12.35 24.08 -66.60
CA ARG A 211 11.19 24.98 -66.46
C ARG A 211 10.03 24.59 -67.38
N LYS A 212 10.32 24.16 -68.62
CA LYS A 212 9.31 23.67 -69.59
C LYS A 212 8.77 22.29 -69.20
N SER A 213 9.58 21.46 -68.54
CA SER A 213 9.16 20.16 -68.03
C SER A 213 8.19 20.28 -66.84
N GLU A 214 7.35 19.26 -66.63
CA GLU A 214 6.49 19.19 -65.46
C GLU A 214 7.21 18.71 -64.19
N ARG A 215 8.53 18.45 -64.24
CA ARG A 215 9.29 17.86 -63.12
C ARG A 215 9.29 18.75 -61.88
N ILE A 216 9.46 20.07 -62.04
CA ILE A 216 9.38 21.02 -60.91
C ILE A 216 7.97 21.04 -60.32
N LYS A 217 6.93 21.06 -61.17
CA LYS A 217 5.54 21.07 -60.72
C LYS A 217 5.18 19.78 -59.96
N LYS A 218 5.64 18.63 -60.45
CA LYS A 218 5.46 17.33 -59.80
C LYS A 218 6.15 17.30 -58.44
N LEU A 219 7.42 17.69 -58.37
CA LEU A 219 8.17 17.74 -57.11
C LEU A 219 7.53 18.73 -56.12
N SER A 220 7.10 19.91 -56.60
CA SER A 220 6.39 20.89 -55.76
C SER A 220 5.10 20.31 -55.18
N LYS A 221 4.33 19.54 -55.97
CA LYS A 221 3.10 18.90 -55.50
C LYS A 221 3.39 17.82 -54.45
N GLU A 222 4.40 16.99 -54.67
CA GLU A 222 4.84 15.98 -53.71
C GLU A 222 5.28 16.63 -52.39
N ILE A 223 6.09 17.70 -52.44
CA ILE A 223 6.52 18.46 -51.26
C ILE A 223 5.30 19.05 -50.51
N SER A 224 4.35 19.68 -51.21
CA SER A 224 3.14 20.22 -50.59
C SER A 224 2.27 19.14 -49.94
N GLN A 225 2.18 17.94 -50.53
CA GLN A 225 1.46 16.82 -49.91
C GLN A 225 2.12 16.36 -48.62
N PHE A 226 3.46 16.22 -48.62
CA PHE A 226 4.20 15.87 -47.40
C PHE A 226 4.14 16.97 -46.34
N GLU A 227 4.17 18.25 -46.73
CA GLU A 227 4.00 19.37 -45.81
C GLU A 227 2.62 19.35 -45.13
N GLY A 228 1.55 19.03 -45.88
CA GLY A 228 0.22 18.77 -45.33
C GLY A 228 0.18 17.59 -44.34
N SER A 229 0.97 16.55 -44.57
CA SER A 229 1.09 15.42 -43.65
C SER A 229 1.87 15.80 -42.38
N PHE A 230 2.95 16.56 -42.50
CA PHE A 230 3.75 17.03 -41.36
C PHE A 230 2.97 18.03 -40.48
N THR A 231 2.18 18.92 -41.07
CA THR A 231 1.32 19.85 -40.31
C THR A 231 0.26 19.10 -39.51
N LYS A 232 -0.38 18.08 -40.10
CA LYS A 232 -1.30 17.19 -39.36
C LYS A 232 -0.60 16.42 -38.26
N ALA A 233 0.56 15.81 -38.53
CA ALA A 233 1.32 15.08 -37.53
C ALA A 233 1.74 15.98 -36.36
N LYS A 234 2.15 17.23 -36.65
CA LYS A 234 2.46 18.24 -35.64
C LYS A 234 1.24 18.55 -34.77
N SER A 235 0.10 18.88 -35.38
CA SER A 235 -1.15 19.17 -34.65
C SER A 235 -1.56 18.00 -33.77
N ASN A 236 -1.57 16.79 -34.31
CA ASN A 236 -1.89 15.58 -33.54
C ASN A 236 -0.95 15.38 -32.35
N GLY A 237 0.35 15.67 -32.52
CA GLY A 237 1.32 15.62 -31.43
C GLY A 237 1.04 16.67 -30.35
N GLU A 238 0.76 17.91 -30.74
CA GLU A 238 0.38 19.00 -29.82
C GLU A 238 -0.92 18.67 -29.06
N ASP A 239 -1.94 18.14 -29.75
CA ASP A 239 -3.21 17.71 -29.16
C ASP A 239 -3.00 16.53 -28.19
N THR A 240 -2.11 15.59 -28.53
CA THR A 240 -1.77 14.45 -27.66
C THR A 240 -1.06 14.92 -26.39
N ILE A 241 -0.14 15.87 -26.49
CA ILE A 241 0.54 16.46 -25.33
C ILE A 241 -0.49 17.13 -24.42
N LYS A 242 -1.38 17.95 -25.00
CA LYS A 242 -2.46 18.59 -24.24
C LYS A 242 -3.37 17.58 -23.55
N TYR A 243 -3.77 16.52 -24.24
CA TYR A 243 -4.57 15.44 -23.66
C TYR A 243 -3.86 14.76 -22.49
N ILE A 244 -2.55 14.52 -22.61
CA ILE A 244 -1.74 13.95 -21.52
C ILE A 244 -1.70 14.90 -20.32
N ASP A 245 -1.50 16.20 -20.53
CA ASP A 245 -1.48 17.21 -19.46
C ASP A 245 -2.85 17.31 -18.75
N ASP A 246 -3.93 17.44 -19.52
CA ASP A 246 -5.31 17.52 -19.01
C ASP A 246 -5.67 16.25 -18.21
N THR A 247 -5.31 15.06 -18.74
CA THR A 247 -5.55 13.78 -18.05
C THR A 247 -4.68 13.65 -16.80
N SER A 248 -3.44 14.13 -16.83
CA SER A 248 -2.54 14.12 -15.67
C SER A 248 -3.09 14.97 -14.53
N ASP A 249 -3.60 16.15 -14.85
CA ASP A 249 -4.18 17.06 -13.86
C ASP A 249 -5.50 16.52 -13.30
N GLN A 250 -6.35 15.92 -14.14
CA GLN A 250 -7.54 15.21 -13.67
C GLN A 250 -7.19 14.08 -12.70
N ILE A 251 -6.21 13.23 -13.04
CA ILE A 251 -5.77 12.13 -12.17
C ILE A 251 -5.22 12.67 -10.84
N LYS A 252 -4.49 13.80 -10.85
CA LYS A 252 -4.01 14.44 -9.62
C LYS A 252 -5.17 14.90 -8.75
N GLU A 253 -6.18 15.56 -9.33
CA GLU A 253 -7.34 16.06 -8.61
C GLU A 253 -8.14 14.91 -7.97
N GLU A 254 -8.49 13.88 -8.75
CA GLU A 254 -9.19 12.69 -8.26
C GLU A 254 -8.40 11.96 -7.16
N SER A 255 -7.07 11.87 -7.31
CA SER A 255 -6.20 11.28 -6.30
C SER A 255 -6.18 12.10 -5.01
N THR A 256 -6.18 13.44 -5.10
CA THR A 256 -6.24 14.30 -3.92
C THR A 256 -7.59 14.24 -3.22
N GLU A 257 -8.69 14.21 -3.99
CA GLU A 257 -10.04 14.10 -3.43
C GLU A 257 -10.24 12.75 -2.71
N LEU A 258 -9.76 11.66 -3.32
CA LEU A 258 -9.80 10.34 -2.70
C LEU A 258 -8.98 10.29 -1.41
N LYS A 259 -7.77 10.87 -1.42
CA LYS A 259 -6.91 10.99 -0.23
C LYS A 259 -7.65 11.75 0.89
N ASP A 260 -8.28 12.88 0.58
CA ASP A 260 -9.00 13.68 1.57
C ASP A 260 -10.24 12.95 2.11
N LYS A 261 -10.99 12.24 1.25
CA LYS A 261 -12.11 11.38 1.68
C LYS A 261 -11.66 10.28 2.64
N ILE A 262 -10.53 9.61 2.35
CA ILE A 262 -9.97 8.57 3.21
C ILE A 262 -9.55 9.15 4.56
N VAL A 263 -8.81 10.27 4.56
CA VAL A 263 -8.36 10.93 5.80
C VAL A 263 -9.54 11.36 6.66
N ASN A 264 -10.55 11.97 6.06
CA ASN A 264 -11.75 12.41 6.79
C ASN A 264 -12.54 11.24 7.36
N HIS A 265 -12.68 10.14 6.61
CA HIS A 265 -13.35 8.93 7.10
C HIS A 265 -12.59 8.31 8.27
N VAL A 266 -11.26 8.22 8.18
CA VAL A 266 -10.40 7.71 9.27
C VAL A 266 -10.52 8.58 10.52
N ASN A 267 -10.47 9.90 10.37
CA ASN A 267 -10.62 10.83 11.51
C ASN A 267 -12.00 10.70 12.16
N ALA A 268 -13.08 10.62 11.38
CA ALA A 268 -14.43 10.44 11.91
C ALA A 268 -14.59 9.10 12.67
N LEU A 269 -13.99 8.02 12.17
CA LEU A 269 -13.97 6.73 12.87
C LEU A 269 -13.19 6.81 14.20
N LEU A 270 -12.05 7.50 14.21
CA LEU A 270 -11.26 7.70 15.42
C LEU A 270 -12.04 8.49 16.48
N GLU A 271 -12.69 9.59 16.09
CA GLU A 271 -13.50 10.40 17.00
C GLU A 271 -14.68 9.63 17.59
N ASN A 272 -15.34 8.80 16.78
CA ASN A 272 -16.42 7.91 17.23
C ASN A 272 -15.91 6.89 18.26
N HIS A 273 -14.77 6.23 18.00
CA HIS A 273 -14.17 5.27 18.92
C HIS A 273 -13.75 5.92 20.24
N LEU A 274 -13.09 7.08 20.19
CA LEU A 274 -12.71 7.83 21.39
C LEU A 274 -13.94 8.24 22.22
N SER A 275 -15.02 8.67 21.55
CA SER A 275 -16.28 9.02 22.21
C SER A 275 -16.93 7.81 22.88
N GLU A 276 -16.91 6.65 22.22
CA GLU A 276 -17.45 5.41 22.78
C GLU A 276 -16.63 4.91 23.97
N LEU A 277 -15.29 4.95 23.88
CA LEU A 277 -14.39 4.66 24.99
C LEU A 277 -14.66 5.56 26.19
N ALA A 278 -14.80 6.87 25.96
CA ALA A 278 -15.12 7.83 27.02
C ALA A 278 -16.48 7.51 27.68
N ARG A 279 -17.51 7.19 26.88
CA ARG A 279 -18.84 6.79 27.38
C ARG A 279 -18.79 5.51 28.21
N ASN A 280 -18.06 4.50 27.75
CA ASN A 280 -17.90 3.23 28.45
C ASN A 280 -17.11 3.40 29.76
N ALA A 281 -16.02 4.17 29.72
CA ALA A 281 -15.25 4.53 30.92
C ALA A 281 -16.13 5.25 31.95
N LYS A 282 -16.96 6.21 31.51
CA LYS A 282 -17.90 6.93 32.37
C LYS A 282 -18.91 5.98 33.03
N LYS A 283 -19.55 5.11 32.24
CA LYS A 283 -20.53 4.13 32.73
C LYS A 283 -19.93 3.16 33.75
N GLN A 284 -18.68 2.72 33.54
CA GLN A 284 -17.97 1.89 34.51
C GLN A 284 -17.64 2.67 35.78
N LYS A 285 -17.15 3.91 35.64
CA LYS A 285 -16.85 4.79 36.78
C LYS A 285 -18.09 5.03 37.66
N GLU A 286 -19.25 5.27 37.04
CA GLU A 286 -20.54 5.42 37.75
C GLU A 286 -20.94 4.15 38.51
N ARG A 287 -20.78 2.97 37.89
CA ARG A 287 -21.00 1.69 38.57
C ARG A 287 -20.06 1.51 39.77
N PHE A 288 -18.78 1.83 39.61
CA PHE A 288 -17.83 1.75 40.72
C PHE A 288 -18.15 2.75 41.83
N ALA A 289 -18.57 3.97 41.50
CA ALA A 289 -19.01 4.95 42.49
C ALA A 289 -20.16 4.38 43.33
N SER A 290 -21.20 3.83 42.69
CA SER A 290 -22.34 3.22 43.42
C SER A 290 -21.93 2.04 44.32
N PHE A 291 -20.93 1.26 43.90
CA PHE A 291 -20.39 0.17 44.71
C PHE A 291 -19.60 0.70 45.92
N VAL A 292 -18.76 1.72 45.71
CA VAL A 292 -18.00 2.37 46.78
C VAL A 292 -18.93 2.99 47.82
N ASP A 293 -20.02 3.64 47.38
CA ASP A 293 -21.03 4.20 48.28
C ASP A 293 -21.70 3.08 49.10
N ALA A 294 -22.19 2.02 48.44
CA ALA A 294 -22.81 0.88 49.13
C ALA A 294 -21.85 0.14 50.07
N ALA A 295 -20.57 0.05 49.72
CA ALA A 295 -19.54 -0.53 50.59
C ALA A 295 -19.27 0.36 51.80
N SER A 296 -19.26 1.68 51.62
CA SER A 296 -19.10 2.66 52.69
C SER A 296 -20.27 2.60 53.67
N ASP A 297 -21.51 2.60 53.19
CA ASP A 297 -22.71 2.47 54.02
C ASP A 297 -22.67 1.22 54.91
N ARG A 298 -22.27 0.09 54.33
CA ARG A 298 -22.14 -1.18 55.06
C ARG A 298 -20.98 -1.13 56.05
N GLN A 299 -19.86 -0.51 55.72
CA GLN A 299 -18.76 -0.30 56.65
C GLN A 299 -19.21 0.54 57.87
N PHE A 300 -19.94 1.64 57.64
CA PHE A 300 -20.51 2.45 58.72
C PHE A 300 -21.46 1.64 59.60
N LEU A 301 -22.34 0.83 58.99
CA LEU A 301 -23.24 -0.05 59.73
C LEU A 301 -22.48 -1.08 60.59
N MET A 302 -21.44 -1.72 60.03
CA MET A 302 -20.61 -2.67 60.78
C MET A 302 -19.88 -1.99 61.95
N ALA A 303 -19.36 -0.78 61.75
CA ALA A 303 -18.72 0.00 62.81
C ALA A 303 -19.71 0.38 63.91
N GLN A 304 -20.94 0.75 63.54
CA GLN A 304 -22.01 1.03 64.49
C GLN A 304 -22.37 -0.22 65.31
N TYR A 305 -22.52 -1.38 64.68
CA TYR A 305 -22.79 -2.63 65.41
C TYR A 305 -21.68 -3.01 66.37
N LEU A 306 -20.42 -2.87 65.97
CA LEU A 306 -19.28 -3.10 66.84
C LEU A 306 -19.35 -2.18 68.07
N HIS A 307 -19.56 -0.89 67.85
CA HIS A 307 -19.72 0.09 68.93
C HIS A 307 -20.89 -0.26 69.87
N THR A 308 -22.07 -0.63 69.34
CA THR A 308 -23.20 -1.06 70.20
C THR A 308 -22.86 -2.29 71.04
N LEU A 309 -22.11 -3.25 70.49
CA LEU A 309 -21.70 -4.45 71.21
C LEU A 309 -20.61 -4.19 72.26
N GLU A 310 -19.78 -3.15 72.10
CA GLU A 310 -18.75 -2.75 73.07
C GLU A 310 -19.35 -2.31 74.42
N PHE A 311 -20.54 -1.69 74.44
CA PHE A 311 -21.22 -1.26 75.67
C PHE A 311 -22.17 -2.32 76.25
N SER A 312 -22.02 -3.58 75.84
CA SER A 312 -22.95 -4.66 76.22
C SER A 312 -23.03 -4.91 77.73
N GLU A 313 -21.96 -4.63 78.49
CA GLU A 313 -21.92 -4.80 79.95
C GLU A 313 -22.80 -3.78 80.70
N ASP A 314 -22.90 -2.55 80.19
CA ASP A 314 -23.66 -1.45 80.83
C ASP A 314 -25.11 -1.35 80.32
N THR A 315 -25.50 -2.20 79.35
CA THR A 315 -26.80 -2.12 78.68
C THR A 315 -27.87 -2.91 79.45
N PRO A 316 -29.06 -2.33 79.73
CA PRO A 316 -30.16 -3.05 80.38
C PRO A 316 -30.54 -4.33 79.63
N ALA A 317 -30.76 -5.43 80.36
CA ALA A 317 -30.98 -6.77 79.78
C ALA A 317 -32.04 -6.86 78.65
N PRO A 318 -33.19 -6.16 78.70
CA PRO A 318 -34.16 -6.19 77.60
C PRO A 318 -33.62 -5.57 76.30
N VAL A 319 -32.83 -4.49 76.43
CA VAL A 319 -32.25 -3.74 75.31
C VAL A 319 -31.11 -4.55 74.69
N LEU A 320 -30.24 -5.14 75.52
CA LEU A 320 -29.14 -5.99 75.07
C LEU A 320 -29.62 -7.18 74.23
N ILE A 321 -30.67 -7.89 74.68
CA ILE A 321 -31.23 -9.01 73.94
C ILE A 321 -31.84 -8.55 72.61
N GLN A 322 -32.57 -7.42 72.61
CA GLN A 322 -33.18 -6.87 71.41
C GLN A 322 -32.14 -6.44 70.38
N ASP A 323 -31.09 -5.74 70.80
CA ASP A 323 -30.00 -5.28 69.94
C ASP A 323 -29.21 -6.46 69.37
N TYR A 324 -28.86 -7.45 70.20
CA TYR A 324 -28.13 -8.65 69.76
C TYR A 324 -28.88 -9.40 68.63
N TYR A 325 -30.17 -9.69 68.82
CA TYR A 325 -30.93 -10.39 67.79
C TYR A 325 -31.17 -9.56 66.53
N THR A 326 -31.27 -8.22 66.67
CA THR A 326 -31.42 -7.30 65.53
C THR A 326 -30.13 -7.24 64.71
N ILE A 327 -28.99 -7.03 65.38
CA ILE A 327 -27.66 -7.03 64.78
C ILE A 327 -27.36 -8.38 64.11
N LYS A 328 -27.65 -9.50 64.78
CA LYS A 328 -27.42 -10.84 64.23
C LYS A 328 -28.18 -11.05 62.91
N ARG A 329 -29.47 -10.70 62.85
CA ARG A 329 -30.28 -10.86 61.62
C ARG A 329 -29.76 -9.98 60.48
N GLN A 330 -29.40 -8.73 60.78
CA GLN A 330 -28.92 -7.80 59.75
C GLN A 330 -27.49 -8.14 59.30
N PHE A 331 -26.62 -8.60 60.20
CA PHE A 331 -25.29 -9.11 59.87
C PHE A 331 -25.34 -10.34 58.95
N GLU A 332 -26.23 -11.29 59.22
CA GLU A 332 -26.46 -12.44 58.34
C GLU A 332 -26.93 -12.02 56.95
N HIS A 333 -27.74 -10.97 56.84
CA HIS A 333 -28.20 -10.42 55.57
C HIS A 333 -27.04 -9.77 54.78
N VAL A 334 -26.21 -8.97 55.45
CA VAL A 334 -25.05 -8.29 54.84
C VAL A 334 -23.98 -9.31 54.40
N THR A 335 -23.71 -10.34 55.21
CA THR A 335 -22.72 -11.38 54.88
C THR A 335 -23.15 -12.30 53.74
N ARG A 336 -24.44 -12.65 53.63
CA ARG A 336 -24.99 -13.35 52.45
C ARG A 336 -24.86 -12.53 51.15
N SER A 337 -24.77 -11.21 51.26
CA SER A 337 -24.67 -10.31 50.12
C SER A 337 -23.27 -10.27 49.48
N GLY A 338 -22.25 -10.83 50.13
CA GLY A 338 -20.89 -11.02 49.62
C GLY A 338 -20.07 -9.74 49.40
N PHE A 339 -18.74 -9.82 49.57
CA PHE A 339 -17.79 -8.76 49.24
C PHE A 339 -16.62 -9.33 48.43
N GLY A 340 -16.52 -8.92 47.16
CA GLY A 340 -15.38 -9.22 46.29
C GLY A 340 -14.41 -8.04 46.22
N GLN A 341 -13.11 -8.33 46.27
CA GLN A 341 -12.05 -7.34 46.04
C GLN A 341 -12.12 -6.84 44.59
N VAL A 342 -12.23 -5.53 44.40
CA VAL A 342 -12.27 -4.91 43.08
C VAL A 342 -10.86 -4.51 42.65
N LYS A 343 -10.42 -5.00 41.48
CA LYS A 343 -9.26 -4.43 40.76
C LYS A 343 -9.64 -4.18 39.30
N LEU A 344 -9.39 -2.97 38.84
CA LEU A 344 -9.55 -2.56 37.44
C LEU A 344 -8.16 -2.36 36.86
N LYS A 345 -7.77 -3.20 35.89
CA LYS A 345 -6.55 -3.00 35.09
C LYS A 345 -6.95 -2.46 33.73
N LEU A 346 -6.62 -1.19 33.48
CA LEU A 346 -6.63 -0.63 32.13
C LEU A 346 -5.32 -1.02 31.46
N GLN A 347 -5.38 -1.97 30.51
CA GLN A 347 -4.27 -2.22 29.59
C GLN A 347 -4.67 -1.70 28.22
N SER A 348 -4.03 -0.61 27.79
CA SER A 348 -4.02 -0.21 26.38
C SER A 348 -2.82 -0.87 25.71
N HIS A 349 -3.05 -1.91 24.92
CA HIS A 349 -2.01 -2.42 24.04
C HIS A 349 -2.04 -1.60 22.75
N VAL A 350 -1.25 -0.53 22.69
CA VAL A 350 -0.93 0.14 21.42
C VAL A 350 0.29 -0.60 20.87
N PRO A 351 0.19 -1.32 19.73
CA PRO A 351 1.34 -1.98 19.13
C PRO A 351 2.45 -0.95 18.90
N LYS A 352 3.68 -1.28 19.31
CA LYS A 352 4.86 -0.39 19.12
C LYS A 352 5.20 -0.16 17.64
N ASP A 353 4.63 -0.96 16.74
CA ASP A 353 4.82 -0.88 15.30
C ASP A 353 3.59 -0.26 14.62
N LEU A 354 3.55 1.07 14.59
CA LEU A 354 2.60 1.85 13.77
C LEU A 354 2.79 1.62 12.25
N THR A 355 3.83 0.89 11.85
CA THR A 355 4.08 0.45 10.46
C THR A 355 3.04 -0.54 9.94
N GLY A 356 2.27 -1.20 10.81
CA GLY A 356 1.13 -2.05 10.43
C GLY A 356 -0.08 -1.28 9.88
N ILE A 357 -0.18 0.03 10.17
CA ILE A 357 -1.32 0.86 9.71
C ILE A 357 -1.40 0.95 8.20
N LEU A 358 -0.27 0.85 7.51
CA LEU A 358 -0.17 0.86 6.05
C LEU A 358 -0.66 -0.44 5.40
N LYS A 359 -1.02 -1.48 6.18
CA LYS A 359 -1.48 -2.78 5.70
C LYS A 359 -2.96 -3.05 5.98
N PHE A 360 -3.65 -2.18 6.72
CA PHE A 360 -5.08 -2.37 7.00
C PHE A 360 -5.92 -1.86 5.83
N THR A 361 -6.75 -2.73 5.27
CA THR A 361 -7.75 -2.36 4.26
C THR A 361 -9.05 -1.86 4.90
N LYS A 362 -9.23 -2.06 6.22
CA LYS A 362 -10.36 -1.55 7.04
C LYS A 362 -9.92 -1.23 8.47
N PHE A 363 -10.52 -0.20 9.08
CA PHE A 363 -10.19 0.27 10.44
C PHE A 363 -10.77 -0.61 11.58
N THR A 364 -11.51 -1.66 11.25
CA THR A 364 -12.09 -2.62 12.19
C THR A 364 -11.06 -3.44 12.97
N ASP A 365 -9.79 -3.36 12.57
CA ASP A 365 -8.70 -4.21 13.07
C ASP A 365 -7.92 -3.55 14.22
N LEU A 366 -8.18 -2.27 14.53
CA LEU A 366 -7.66 -1.58 15.71
C LEU A 366 -8.65 -1.70 16.87
N LYS A 367 -8.77 -2.92 17.42
CA LYS A 367 -9.55 -3.15 18.64
C LYS A 367 -8.73 -2.82 19.88
N THR A 368 -8.91 -1.62 20.43
CA THR A 368 -8.63 -1.39 21.85
C THR A 368 -9.73 -2.09 22.65
N GLN A 369 -9.44 -3.29 23.14
CA GLN A 369 -10.34 -3.97 24.07
C GLN A 369 -10.24 -3.35 25.46
N MET A 370 -11.33 -2.77 25.92
CA MET A 370 -11.61 -2.73 27.35
C MET A 370 -12.12 -4.10 27.76
N LYS A 371 -11.26 -4.91 28.39
CA LYS A 371 -11.70 -6.14 29.06
C LYS A 371 -12.55 -5.76 30.28
N SER A 372 -13.87 -5.68 30.10
CA SER A 372 -14.78 -5.69 31.24
C SER A 372 -15.06 -7.16 31.60
N VAL A 373 -14.41 -7.65 32.64
CA VAL A 373 -14.84 -8.89 33.29
C VAL A 373 -16.18 -8.60 33.98
N PRO A 374 -17.25 -9.37 33.78
CA PRO A 374 -18.47 -9.23 34.55
C PRO A 374 -18.13 -9.38 36.04
N LEU A 375 -18.29 -8.31 36.81
CA LEU A 375 -17.84 -8.18 38.21
C LEU A 375 -18.67 -9.01 39.20
N ARG A 376 -19.59 -9.82 38.71
CA ARG A 376 -20.37 -10.77 39.49
C ARG A 376 -20.40 -12.08 38.72
N GLY A 377 -19.81 -13.12 39.28
CA GLY A 377 -20.19 -14.48 38.89
C GLY A 377 -21.67 -14.61 39.21
N ILE A 378 -22.46 -15.02 38.23
CA ILE A 378 -23.85 -15.40 38.49
C ILE A 378 -23.84 -16.45 39.58
N ASP A 379 -24.73 -16.32 40.58
CA ASP A 379 -24.98 -17.44 41.48
C ASP A 379 -25.64 -18.57 40.69
N PHE A 380 -24.83 -19.53 40.26
CA PHE A 380 -25.30 -20.65 39.45
C PHE A 380 -26.25 -21.56 40.22
N THR A 381 -26.34 -21.48 41.56
CA THR A 381 -27.34 -22.28 42.30
C THR A 381 -28.77 -21.81 42.00
N SER A 382 -28.97 -20.51 41.79
CA SER A 382 -30.26 -19.89 41.46
C SER A 382 -30.44 -19.54 39.98
N ALA A 383 -29.37 -19.57 39.18
CA ALA A 383 -29.41 -19.17 37.76
C ALA A 383 -30.37 -19.99 36.87
N LYS A 384 -30.88 -19.34 35.82
CA LYS A 384 -31.60 -19.97 34.70
C LYS A 384 -30.74 -19.97 33.45
N MET A 385 -30.93 -20.99 32.61
CA MET A 385 -30.29 -21.11 31.30
C MET A 385 -31.31 -20.74 30.23
N LYS A 386 -31.11 -19.61 29.56
CA LYS A 386 -32.03 -19.06 28.56
C LYS A 386 -31.47 -19.28 27.16
N LEU A 387 -32.27 -19.85 26.25
CA LEU A 387 -31.90 -19.96 24.83
C LEU A 387 -31.92 -18.56 24.19
N ILE A 388 -30.81 -18.18 23.55
CA ILE A 388 -30.66 -16.93 22.79
C ILE A 388 -31.06 -17.16 21.34
N CYS A 389 -30.42 -18.13 20.70
CA CYS A 389 -30.65 -18.49 19.30
C CYS A 389 -30.17 -19.92 19.00
N GLU A 390 -30.61 -20.43 17.86
CA GLU A 390 -30.08 -21.65 17.24
C GLU A 390 -29.24 -21.23 16.02
N LEU A 391 -28.09 -21.88 15.83
CA LEU A 391 -27.19 -21.60 14.71
C LEU A 391 -27.62 -22.46 13.51
N PRO A 392 -28.13 -21.86 12.42
CA PRO A 392 -28.63 -22.63 11.27
C PRO A 392 -27.52 -23.44 10.61
N ASP A 393 -27.87 -24.52 9.91
CA ASP A 393 -26.95 -25.38 9.15
C ASP A 393 -25.88 -26.12 9.98
N SER A 394 -25.98 -26.09 11.30
CA SER A 394 -25.07 -26.79 12.23
C SER A 394 -25.62 -28.15 12.71
N ASN A 395 -26.35 -28.87 11.85
CA ASN A 395 -27.04 -30.13 12.17
C ASN A 395 -26.13 -31.38 12.12
N GLY A 396 -24.82 -31.18 11.97
CA GLY A 396 -23.82 -32.25 11.99
C GLY A 396 -23.30 -32.57 13.39
N ASP A 397 -22.23 -33.37 13.46
CA ASP A 397 -21.59 -33.73 14.73
C ASP A 397 -20.67 -32.58 15.19
N ILE A 398 -21.23 -31.63 15.94
CA ILE A 398 -20.50 -30.45 16.41
C ILE A 398 -19.64 -30.81 17.63
N THR A 399 -18.42 -31.24 17.31
CA THR A 399 -17.46 -31.83 18.27
C THR A 399 -16.66 -30.79 19.03
N GLY A 400 -16.54 -29.58 18.51
CA GLY A 400 -15.77 -28.52 19.12
C GLY A 400 -15.94 -27.18 18.41
N GLY A 401 -15.06 -26.23 18.77
CA GLY A 401 -15.15 -24.85 18.31
C GLY A 401 -14.76 -23.85 19.38
N CYS A 402 -14.89 -22.57 19.07
CA CYS A 402 -14.58 -21.50 20.02
C CYS A 402 -15.34 -20.22 19.70
N PHE A 403 -15.43 -19.34 20.70
CA PHE A 403 -15.77 -17.94 20.47
C PHE A 403 -14.52 -17.18 20.04
N LEU A 404 -14.69 -16.33 19.02
CA LEU A 404 -13.70 -15.32 18.68
C LEU A 404 -13.86 -14.09 19.57
N GLU A 405 -12.80 -13.30 19.69
CA GLU A 405 -12.80 -12.07 20.50
C GLU A 405 -13.85 -11.04 20.05
N ASN A 406 -14.24 -11.06 18.78
CA ASN A 406 -15.29 -10.20 18.25
C ASN A 406 -16.71 -10.67 18.61
N GLY A 407 -16.85 -11.84 19.22
CA GLY A 407 -18.13 -12.47 19.56
C GLY A 407 -18.65 -13.44 18.50
N ASP A 408 -17.95 -13.59 17.38
CA ASP A 408 -18.27 -14.61 16.38
C ASP A 408 -18.02 -16.01 16.93
N ILE A 409 -18.63 -17.00 16.27
CA ILE A 409 -18.58 -18.39 16.68
C ILE A 409 -17.95 -19.20 15.55
N ILE A 410 -16.95 -20.00 15.90
CA ILE A 410 -16.38 -21.03 15.03
C ILE A 410 -16.88 -22.37 15.52
N LEU A 411 -17.49 -23.15 14.64
CA LEU A 411 -17.92 -24.52 14.91
C LEU A 411 -17.15 -25.51 14.04
N ILE A 412 -16.90 -26.69 14.59
CA ILE A 412 -16.27 -27.81 13.90
C ILE A 412 -17.28 -28.95 13.78
N ASP A 413 -17.67 -29.26 12.55
CA ASP A 413 -18.47 -30.44 12.24
C ASP A 413 -17.56 -31.60 11.82
N HIS A 414 -17.53 -32.62 12.67
CA HIS A 414 -16.74 -33.82 12.48
C HIS A 414 -17.23 -34.68 11.31
N ASN A 415 -18.54 -34.73 11.06
CA ASN A 415 -19.09 -35.64 10.04
C ASN A 415 -18.88 -35.09 8.63
N SER A 416 -19.03 -33.78 8.46
CA SER A 416 -18.82 -33.12 7.17
C SER A 416 -17.36 -32.67 6.94
N ASN A 417 -16.51 -32.70 7.98
CA ASN A 417 -15.17 -32.12 8.01
C ASN A 417 -15.18 -30.63 7.63
N GLN A 418 -16.19 -29.89 8.10
CA GLN A 418 -16.35 -28.47 7.81
C GLN A 418 -16.14 -27.63 9.05
N LEU A 419 -15.53 -26.47 8.82
CA LEU A 419 -15.46 -25.38 9.77
C LEU A 419 -16.51 -24.35 9.36
N PHE A 420 -17.39 -24.01 10.30
CA PHE A 420 -18.42 -22.98 10.11
C PHE A 420 -18.04 -21.72 10.88
N HIS A 421 -18.18 -20.56 10.23
CA HIS A 421 -17.97 -19.25 10.85
C HIS A 421 -19.27 -18.46 10.87
N TYR A 422 -19.76 -18.19 12.09
CA TYR A 422 -20.96 -17.41 12.33
C TYR A 422 -20.61 -16.04 12.88
N SER A 423 -21.18 -14.99 12.29
CA SER A 423 -21.17 -13.63 12.80
C SER A 423 -22.60 -13.21 13.08
N ASN A 424 -22.90 -12.72 14.27
CA ASN A 424 -24.27 -12.36 14.69
C ASN A 424 -25.31 -13.48 14.47
N ALA A 425 -24.93 -14.73 14.75
CA ALA A 425 -25.73 -15.94 14.56
C ALA A 425 -26.12 -16.28 13.10
N THR A 426 -25.59 -15.56 12.11
CA THR A 426 -25.70 -15.92 10.69
C THR A 426 -24.43 -16.60 10.21
N LEU A 427 -24.59 -17.69 9.45
CA LEU A 427 -23.48 -18.39 8.80
C LEU A 427 -22.89 -17.49 7.72
N THR A 428 -21.60 -17.18 7.81
CA THR A 428 -20.91 -16.29 6.87
C THR A 428 -19.94 -17.04 5.96
N HIS A 429 -19.22 -18.01 6.51
CA HIS A 429 -18.26 -18.82 5.76
C HIS A 429 -18.32 -20.28 6.18
N THR A 430 -18.09 -21.15 5.19
CA THR A 430 -17.97 -22.59 5.37
C THR A 430 -16.70 -23.07 4.67
N THR A 431 -15.80 -23.67 5.43
CA THR A 431 -14.53 -24.19 4.89
C THR A 431 -14.46 -25.69 5.07
N LYS A 432 -14.34 -26.43 3.96
CA LYS A 432 -14.16 -27.88 3.98
C LYS A 432 -12.68 -28.23 4.10
N CYS A 433 -12.35 -29.13 5.02
CA CYS A 433 -11.00 -29.64 5.22
C CYS A 433 -10.88 -31.10 4.74
N ASP A 434 -9.69 -31.48 4.27
CA ASP A 434 -9.41 -32.83 3.75
C ASP A 434 -9.21 -33.89 4.85
N THR A 435 -9.06 -33.46 6.10
CA THR A 435 -8.77 -34.30 7.27
C THR A 435 -9.88 -34.21 8.30
N GLN A 436 -10.02 -35.23 9.16
CA GLN A 436 -11.09 -35.26 10.17
C GLN A 436 -10.87 -34.20 11.24
N LEU A 437 -11.75 -33.21 11.30
CA LEU A 437 -11.69 -32.14 12.30
C LEU A 437 -12.31 -32.60 13.61
N GLN A 438 -11.77 -32.14 14.76
CA GLN A 438 -12.29 -32.52 16.09
C GLN A 438 -12.57 -31.34 17.02
N ASP A 439 -11.66 -30.37 17.10
CA ASP A 439 -11.84 -29.18 17.94
C ASP A 439 -11.01 -28.02 17.39
N ALA A 440 -11.38 -26.80 17.78
CA ALA A 440 -10.67 -25.59 17.43
C ALA A 440 -10.61 -24.63 18.61
N VAL A 441 -9.45 -23.99 18.80
CA VAL A 441 -9.25 -22.93 19.80
C VAL A 441 -8.63 -21.71 19.16
N CYS A 442 -9.03 -20.53 19.65
CA CYS A 442 -8.49 -19.26 19.20
C CYS A 442 -7.11 -19.02 19.82
N GLN A 443 -6.07 -18.83 19.00
CA GLN A 443 -4.74 -18.45 19.48
C GLN A 443 -4.58 -16.94 19.57
N ASN A 444 -5.11 -16.22 18.57
CA ASN A 444 -5.16 -14.77 18.50
C ASN A 444 -6.25 -14.36 17.50
N THR A 445 -6.41 -13.04 17.27
CA THR A 445 -7.48 -12.48 16.43
C THR A 445 -7.56 -13.03 15.01
N SER A 446 -6.46 -13.54 14.43
CA SER A 446 -6.42 -14.01 13.04
C SER A 446 -6.03 -15.49 12.88
N ARG A 447 -5.77 -16.21 13.97
CA ARG A 447 -5.24 -17.59 13.92
C ARG A 447 -5.97 -18.53 14.87
N LEU A 448 -6.51 -19.61 14.29
CA LEU A 448 -7.05 -20.75 15.02
C LEU A 448 -6.03 -21.90 15.08
N LEU A 449 -6.06 -22.66 16.17
CA LEU A 449 -5.47 -23.99 16.24
C LEU A 449 -6.57 -25.02 16.06
N ILE A 450 -6.37 -25.97 15.14
CA ILE A 450 -7.37 -26.98 14.80
C ILE A 450 -6.78 -28.37 15.03
N SER A 451 -7.52 -29.19 15.77
CA SER A 451 -7.24 -30.61 15.92
C SER A 451 -7.73 -31.39 14.70
N LYS A 452 -6.83 -32.16 14.09
CA LYS A 452 -7.05 -32.94 12.88
C LYS A 452 -6.59 -34.38 13.05
N ASN A 453 -7.43 -35.34 12.69
CA ASN A 453 -7.11 -36.75 12.74
C ASN A 453 -7.05 -37.37 11.35
N VAL A 454 -6.11 -38.28 11.16
CA VAL A 454 -5.94 -39.06 9.93
C VAL A 454 -5.86 -40.54 10.28
N LEU A 455 -6.81 -41.31 9.76
CA LEU A 455 -6.69 -42.77 9.69
C LEU A 455 -5.91 -43.15 8.43
N THR A 456 -4.88 -43.98 8.59
CA THR A 456 -4.22 -44.59 7.45
C THR A 456 -4.63 -46.04 7.25
N LYS A 457 -4.52 -46.51 6.00
CA LYS A 457 -4.82 -47.89 5.58
C LYS A 457 -4.10 -48.97 6.41
N LYS A 458 -3.00 -48.62 7.10
CA LYS A 458 -2.21 -49.52 7.97
C LYS A 458 -2.67 -49.53 9.45
N ARG A 459 -3.87 -49.03 9.78
CA ARG A 459 -4.38 -48.86 11.16
C ARG A 459 -3.50 -47.99 12.07
N LYS A 460 -2.62 -47.17 11.48
CA LYS A 460 -1.91 -46.13 12.23
C LYS A 460 -2.76 -44.85 12.21
N SER A 461 -3.03 -44.36 13.41
CA SER A 461 -3.82 -43.16 13.68
C SER A 461 -2.88 -42.03 14.03
N TRP A 462 -3.00 -40.91 13.33
CA TRP A 462 -2.23 -39.70 13.62
C TRP A 462 -3.16 -38.55 13.93
N GLY A 463 -2.84 -37.82 15.00
CA GLY A 463 -3.45 -36.55 15.34
C GLY A 463 -2.46 -35.42 15.06
N PHE A 464 -2.98 -34.31 14.58
CA PHE A 464 -2.23 -33.13 14.20
C PHE A 464 -2.88 -31.90 14.80
N ILE A 465 -2.07 -30.96 15.25
CA ILE A 465 -2.51 -29.62 15.61
C ILE A 465 -2.08 -28.70 14.47
N GLY A 466 -3.03 -28.40 13.57
CA GLY A 466 -2.83 -27.48 12.44
C GLY A 466 -3.18 -26.05 12.82
N THR A 467 -2.84 -25.11 11.93
CA THR A 467 -3.27 -23.72 12.10
C THR A 467 -4.12 -23.27 10.93
N PHE A 468 -5.07 -22.39 11.21
CA PHE A 468 -6.01 -21.90 10.22
C PHE A 468 -6.04 -20.37 10.28
N ASN A 469 -5.95 -19.75 9.10
CA ASN A 469 -5.95 -18.30 8.96
C ASN A 469 -7.40 -17.81 8.79
N LEU A 470 -7.88 -17.03 9.76
CA LEU A 470 -9.24 -16.47 9.74
C LEU A 470 -9.41 -15.36 8.70
N ASP A 471 -8.35 -14.64 8.34
CA ASP A 471 -8.45 -13.51 7.40
C ASP A 471 -8.61 -14.01 5.96
N GLN A 472 -7.94 -15.12 5.63
CA GLN A 472 -7.97 -15.74 4.31
C GLN A 472 -8.96 -16.90 4.23
N PHE A 473 -9.48 -17.37 5.38
CA PHE A 473 -10.23 -18.62 5.50
C PHE A 473 -9.48 -19.83 4.90
N GLU A 474 -8.16 -19.83 5.06
CA GLU A 474 -7.27 -20.83 4.49
C GLU A 474 -6.68 -21.75 5.55
N ASP A 475 -6.68 -23.04 5.22
CA ASP A 475 -6.04 -24.07 5.99
C ASP A 475 -4.53 -24.08 5.75
N ASN A 476 -3.75 -23.63 6.74
CA ASN A 476 -2.30 -23.68 6.62
C ASN A 476 -1.83 -25.13 6.83
N LYS A 477 -1.17 -25.69 5.81
CA LYS A 477 -0.56 -27.03 5.84
C LYS A 477 0.61 -27.17 6.85
N PHE A 478 0.86 -26.14 7.65
CA PHE A 478 1.85 -26.15 8.70
C PHE A 478 1.26 -26.70 10.00
N TYR A 479 1.82 -27.80 10.49
CA TYR A 479 1.41 -28.43 11.74
C TYR A 479 2.35 -27.96 12.86
N ILE A 480 1.76 -27.58 14.00
CA ILE A 480 2.52 -27.25 15.21
C ILE A 480 3.01 -28.54 15.87
N ALA A 481 2.15 -29.55 15.97
CA ALA A 481 2.48 -30.83 16.58
C ALA A 481 1.89 -31.99 15.79
N LYS A 482 2.60 -33.13 15.81
CA LYS A 482 2.17 -34.42 15.24
C LYS A 482 2.30 -35.50 16.30
N GLU A 483 1.19 -36.18 16.55
CA GLU A 483 1.10 -37.24 17.55
C GLU A 483 0.73 -38.57 16.90
N ASN A 484 1.31 -39.67 17.41
CA ASN A 484 0.96 -41.04 17.00
C ASN A 484 -0.37 -41.53 17.64
N ARG A 485 -1.24 -40.59 18.04
CA ARG A 485 -2.53 -40.80 18.68
C ARG A 485 -3.48 -39.73 18.16
N PHE A 486 -4.78 -40.00 18.21
CA PHE A 486 -5.77 -38.98 17.90
C PHE A 486 -5.79 -37.87 18.93
N VAL A 487 -6.05 -36.66 18.45
CA VAL A 487 -6.27 -35.47 19.28
C VAL A 487 -7.76 -35.14 19.18
N PHE A 488 -8.45 -35.05 20.32
CA PHE A 488 -9.91 -34.87 20.37
C PHE A 488 -10.32 -33.47 20.81
N GLY A 489 -9.67 -32.93 21.83
CA GLY A 489 -9.99 -31.61 22.38
C GLY A 489 -8.74 -30.79 22.57
N LEU A 490 -8.89 -29.47 22.46
CA LEU A 490 -7.82 -28.50 22.65
C LEU A 490 -8.19 -27.49 23.74
N ALA A 491 -7.18 -27.08 24.51
CA ALA A 491 -7.24 -25.92 25.39
C ALA A 491 -5.98 -25.08 25.22
N ILE A 492 -6.09 -23.78 25.48
CA ILE A 492 -4.99 -22.84 25.38
C ILE A 492 -4.89 -21.99 26.65
N SER A 493 -3.67 -21.78 27.08
CA SER A 493 -3.27 -20.82 28.12
C SER A 493 -2.33 -19.79 27.50
N GLU A 494 -1.94 -18.75 28.25
CA GLU A 494 -1.03 -17.70 27.73
C GLU A 494 0.28 -18.27 27.13
N GLU A 495 0.79 -19.37 27.67
CA GLU A 495 2.10 -19.92 27.28
C GLU A 495 2.05 -21.31 26.64
N PHE A 496 0.95 -22.06 26.82
CA PHE A 496 0.89 -23.49 26.47
C PHE A 496 -0.42 -23.88 25.79
N VAL A 497 -0.31 -24.91 24.95
CA VAL A 497 -1.45 -25.60 24.31
C VAL A 497 -1.58 -26.99 24.93
N TYR A 498 -2.79 -27.40 25.27
CA TYR A 498 -3.10 -28.70 25.85
C TYR A 498 -3.97 -29.49 24.89
N ALA A 499 -3.64 -30.77 24.70
CA ALA A 499 -4.34 -31.65 23.78
C ALA A 499 -4.81 -32.92 24.49
N ALA A 500 -6.10 -33.23 24.37
CA ALA A 500 -6.68 -34.47 24.90
C ALA A 500 -6.54 -35.62 23.87
N CYS A 501 -5.85 -36.69 24.25
CA CYS A 501 -5.51 -37.84 23.40
C CYS A 501 -6.06 -39.17 23.94
N SER A 502 -7.31 -39.19 24.41
CA SER A 502 -8.02 -40.34 25.00
C SER A 502 -7.45 -40.86 26.33
N GLU A 503 -6.18 -41.23 26.38
CA GLU A 503 -5.52 -41.81 27.58
C GLU A 503 -4.50 -40.87 28.23
N VAL A 504 -4.19 -39.76 27.55
CA VAL A 504 -3.19 -38.79 27.98
C VAL A 504 -3.62 -37.38 27.58
N ILE A 505 -3.29 -36.40 28.40
CA ILE A 505 -3.28 -34.98 28.00
C ILE A 505 -1.84 -34.58 27.75
N ILE A 506 -1.57 -33.96 26.61
CA ILE A 506 -0.23 -33.52 26.21
C ILE A 506 -0.18 -32.01 26.25
N LYS A 507 0.83 -31.45 26.92
CA LYS A 507 1.12 -30.02 26.98
C LYS A 507 2.24 -29.67 26.01
N PHE A 508 2.01 -28.69 25.16
CA PHE A 508 2.93 -28.18 24.16
C PHE A 508 3.31 -26.72 24.47
N ASP A 509 4.53 -26.34 24.13
CA ASP A 509 4.90 -24.93 24.00
C ASP A 509 4.35 -24.33 22.70
N HIS A 510 4.48 -23.02 22.52
CA HIS A 510 4.04 -22.31 21.30
C HIS A 510 4.77 -22.76 20.01
N ASN A 511 5.90 -23.46 20.14
CA ASN A 511 6.65 -24.03 19.01
C ASN A 511 6.23 -25.48 18.72
N GLY A 512 5.26 -26.03 19.46
CA GLY A 512 4.75 -27.38 19.28
C GLY A 512 5.62 -28.48 19.85
N ARG A 513 6.58 -28.14 20.72
CA ARG A 513 7.38 -29.14 21.43
C ARG A 513 6.60 -29.65 22.63
N THR A 514 6.58 -30.96 22.80
CA THR A 514 6.00 -31.59 23.98
C THR A 514 6.78 -31.20 25.22
N VAL A 515 6.11 -30.53 26.16
CA VAL A 515 6.64 -30.11 27.45
C VAL A 515 6.39 -31.18 28.51
N GLN A 516 5.15 -31.66 28.59
CA GLN A 516 4.73 -32.61 29.62
C GLN A 516 3.54 -33.46 29.14
N GLN A 517 3.40 -34.65 29.71
CA GLN A 517 2.26 -35.53 29.50
C GLN A 517 1.60 -35.87 30.84
N TYR A 518 0.28 -35.88 30.86
CA TYR A 518 -0.54 -36.11 32.04
C TYR A 518 -1.38 -37.37 31.84
N PRO A 519 -1.17 -38.44 32.62
CA PRO A 519 -2.00 -39.62 32.54
C PRO A 519 -3.42 -39.26 33.01
N VAL A 520 -4.40 -39.62 32.21
CA VAL A 520 -5.82 -39.40 32.51
C VAL A 520 -6.55 -40.73 32.59
N ASP A 521 -7.81 -40.69 33.01
CA ASP A 521 -8.64 -41.88 32.92
C ASP A 521 -9.01 -42.13 31.44
N LYS A 522 -9.70 -43.23 31.20
CA LYS A 522 -10.00 -43.74 29.87
C LYS A 522 -10.98 -42.84 29.09
N ASN A 523 -10.73 -42.68 27.79
CA ASN A 523 -11.57 -41.94 26.85
C ASN A 523 -11.81 -40.48 27.27
N THR A 524 -10.72 -39.77 27.50
CA THR A 524 -10.68 -38.33 27.77
C THR A 524 -10.65 -37.55 26.45
N PHE A 525 -11.77 -36.90 26.12
CA PHE A 525 -11.94 -36.20 24.84
C PHE A 525 -11.94 -34.68 24.96
N SER A 526 -12.13 -34.13 26.17
CA SER A 526 -12.15 -32.69 26.40
C SER A 526 -11.20 -32.30 27.52
N VAL A 527 -10.56 -31.16 27.33
CA VAL A 527 -9.62 -30.53 28.27
C VAL A 527 -9.92 -29.05 28.31
N ALA A 528 -9.79 -28.43 29.48
CA ALA A 528 -9.79 -26.99 29.67
C ALA A 528 -8.77 -26.60 30.75
N THR A 529 -8.44 -25.33 30.81
CA THR A 529 -7.55 -24.76 31.82
C THR A 529 -8.22 -23.58 32.50
N ASN A 530 -8.04 -23.46 33.81
CA ASN A 530 -8.51 -22.28 34.55
C ASN A 530 -7.41 -21.22 34.71
N ASN A 531 -7.74 -20.11 35.36
CA ASN A 531 -6.81 -18.99 35.59
C ASN A 531 -5.59 -19.35 36.46
N ASN A 532 -5.61 -20.49 37.16
CA ASN A 532 -4.49 -21.00 37.95
C ASN A 532 -3.60 -21.97 37.14
N ASN A 533 -3.85 -22.15 35.84
CA ASN A 533 -3.23 -23.15 34.98
C ASN A 533 -3.42 -24.59 35.49
N GLU A 534 -4.51 -24.84 36.22
CA GLU A 534 -4.95 -26.19 36.57
C GLU A 534 -5.62 -26.81 35.35
N ILE A 535 -5.47 -28.12 35.18
CA ILE A 535 -5.94 -28.87 34.02
C ILE A 535 -7.23 -29.59 34.40
N ILE A 536 -8.31 -29.27 33.69
CA ILE A 536 -9.61 -29.90 33.87
C ILE A 536 -9.84 -30.87 32.72
N SER A 537 -10.21 -32.11 33.03
CA SER A 537 -10.43 -33.16 32.03
C SER A 537 -11.71 -33.93 32.30
N SER A 538 -12.44 -34.32 31.24
CA SER A 538 -13.60 -35.21 31.35
C SER A 538 -13.28 -36.58 30.78
N SER A 539 -13.54 -37.62 31.58
CA SER A 539 -13.29 -39.00 31.21
C SER A 539 -14.61 -39.71 30.98
N CYS A 540 -14.87 -40.05 29.72
CA CYS A 540 -16.19 -40.47 29.27
C CYS A 540 -16.62 -41.82 29.87
N ASP A 541 -15.73 -42.82 29.83
CA ASP A 541 -16.00 -44.19 30.28
C ASP A 541 -16.16 -44.27 31.81
N THR A 542 -15.43 -43.44 32.55
CA THR A 542 -15.46 -43.45 34.02
C THR A 542 -16.49 -42.48 34.61
N HIS A 543 -17.18 -41.71 33.77
CA HIS A 543 -18.18 -40.71 34.15
C HIS A 543 -17.64 -39.68 35.16
N LYS A 544 -16.37 -39.30 34.98
CA LYS A 544 -15.62 -38.46 35.91
C LYS A 544 -15.18 -37.15 35.26
N VAL A 545 -15.08 -36.13 36.10
CA VAL A 545 -14.39 -34.87 35.80
C VAL A 545 -13.29 -34.71 36.82
N THR A 546 -12.07 -34.50 36.35
CA THR A 546 -10.88 -34.42 37.21
C THR A 546 -10.23 -33.05 37.04
N VAL A 547 -9.85 -32.44 38.16
CA VAL A 547 -9.02 -31.23 38.22
C VAL A 547 -7.63 -31.64 38.67
N MET A 548 -6.63 -31.36 37.84
CA MET A 548 -5.23 -31.67 38.09
C MET A 548 -4.42 -30.39 38.25
N SER A 549 -3.41 -30.43 39.12
CA SER A 549 -2.43 -29.35 39.21
C SER A 549 -1.57 -29.30 37.94
N ASN A 550 -0.82 -28.22 37.74
CA ASN A 550 0.13 -28.10 36.62
C ASN A 550 1.24 -29.18 36.67
N SER A 551 1.51 -29.81 37.83
CA SER A 551 2.43 -30.95 37.95
C SER A 551 1.80 -32.29 37.57
N GLY A 552 0.47 -32.36 37.42
CA GLY A 552 -0.27 -33.57 37.08
C GLY A 552 -0.87 -34.32 38.27
N GLU A 553 -0.82 -33.74 39.47
CA GLU A 553 -1.46 -34.31 40.66
C GLU A 553 -2.98 -34.13 40.57
N LYS A 554 -3.75 -35.21 40.74
CA LYS A 554 -5.21 -35.16 40.77
C LYS A 554 -5.67 -34.54 42.10
N MET A 555 -6.17 -33.32 42.05
CA MET A 555 -6.59 -32.57 43.24
C MET A 555 -8.05 -32.84 43.61
N TYR A 556 -8.94 -32.76 42.61
CA TYR A 556 -10.38 -32.89 42.81
C TYR A 556 -10.99 -33.80 41.74
N THR A 557 -12.00 -34.59 42.13
CA THR A 557 -12.75 -35.45 41.20
C THR A 557 -14.24 -35.33 41.47
N TYR A 558 -15.01 -35.09 40.41
CA TYR A 558 -16.46 -35.17 40.44
C TYR A 558 -16.94 -36.44 39.72
N SER A 559 -17.84 -37.18 40.37
CA SER A 559 -18.57 -38.30 39.79
C SER A 559 -19.91 -38.48 40.50
N THR A 560 -20.92 -38.96 39.78
CA THR A 560 -22.21 -39.29 40.37
C THR A 560 -22.35 -40.80 40.58
N ASN A 561 -22.77 -41.22 41.77
CA ASN A 561 -22.98 -42.64 42.09
C ASN A 561 -24.16 -43.19 41.29
N ARG A 562 -23.91 -44.08 40.33
CA ARG A 562 -24.96 -44.72 39.53
C ARG A 562 -25.73 -45.73 40.40
N PRO A 563 -27.08 -45.74 40.39
CA PRO A 563 -27.84 -46.79 41.05
C PRO A 563 -27.62 -48.14 40.35
N THR A 564 -27.55 -49.21 41.14
CA THR A 564 -27.14 -50.55 40.71
C THR A 564 -28.17 -51.33 39.89
N CYS A 565 -29.42 -50.88 39.77
CA CYS A 565 -30.46 -51.58 39.01
C CYS A 565 -30.73 -50.88 37.68
N MET A 566 -30.40 -51.44 36.52
CA MET A 566 -30.41 -50.73 35.22
C MET A 566 -31.69 -50.92 34.37
N TYR A 567 -32.76 -51.50 34.92
CA TYR A 567 -33.92 -52.01 34.15
C TYR A 567 -35.29 -51.59 34.72
N SER A 568 -35.55 -50.29 34.83
CA SER A 568 -36.87 -49.80 35.25
C SER A 568 -37.27 -48.54 34.48
N THR A 569 -38.54 -48.40 34.13
CA THR A 569 -39.16 -47.19 33.55
C THR A 569 -39.02 -45.95 34.45
N VAL A 570 -38.58 -46.12 35.70
CA VAL A 570 -38.17 -45.05 36.62
C VAL A 570 -36.86 -44.36 36.19
N PHE A 571 -36.09 -44.94 35.26
CA PHE A 571 -34.80 -44.38 34.80
C PHE A 571 -34.92 -43.03 34.08
N ALA A 572 -35.96 -42.83 33.28
CA ALA A 572 -36.12 -41.61 32.48
C ALA A 572 -36.19 -40.34 33.36
N ASN A 573 -36.84 -40.43 34.53
CA ASN A 573 -36.96 -39.28 35.45
C ASN A 573 -35.71 -39.06 36.34
N HIS A 574 -34.84 -40.07 36.47
CA HIS A 574 -33.63 -39.98 37.31
C HIS A 574 -32.35 -39.69 36.52
N GLN A 575 -32.36 -39.88 35.19
CA GLN A 575 -31.21 -39.61 34.30
C GLN A 575 -30.71 -38.16 34.41
N LEU A 576 -31.62 -37.23 34.70
CA LEU A 576 -31.33 -35.80 34.90
C LEU A 576 -30.42 -35.50 36.09
N ARG A 577 -30.23 -36.41 37.05
CA ARG A 577 -29.41 -36.17 38.26
C ARG A 577 -27.98 -36.70 38.16
N TYR A 578 -27.70 -37.55 37.18
CA TYR A 578 -26.41 -38.21 37.04
C TYR A 578 -25.61 -37.57 35.91
N LEU A 579 -24.28 -37.56 36.05
CA LEU A 579 -23.38 -37.25 34.95
C LEU A 579 -23.03 -38.57 34.28
N ILE A 580 -23.44 -38.74 33.01
CA ILE A 580 -23.14 -39.94 32.23
C ILE A 580 -22.47 -39.52 30.93
N TYR A 581 -21.30 -40.11 30.68
CA TYR A 581 -20.49 -39.88 29.49
C TYR A 581 -20.16 -38.39 29.23
N PRO A 582 -19.38 -37.74 30.12
CA PRO A 582 -19.04 -36.32 29.98
C PRO A 582 -18.08 -36.09 28.80
N ARG A 583 -18.62 -35.64 27.66
CA ARG A 583 -17.86 -35.55 26.40
C ARG A 583 -17.21 -34.19 26.18
N GLY A 584 -17.89 -33.12 26.56
CA GLY A 584 -17.42 -31.75 26.40
C GLY A 584 -17.40 -31.02 27.73
N LEU A 585 -16.38 -30.20 27.96
CA LEU A 585 -16.31 -29.31 29.11
C LEU A 585 -15.67 -27.99 28.73
N ASP A 586 -15.97 -26.96 29.51
CA ASP A 586 -15.25 -25.69 29.46
C ASP A 586 -15.33 -24.97 30.81
N VAL A 587 -14.50 -23.95 31.01
CA VAL A 587 -14.37 -23.21 32.28
C VAL A 587 -14.68 -21.74 32.06
N ASN A 588 -15.46 -21.13 32.97
CA ASN A 588 -15.77 -19.71 32.87
C ASN A 588 -14.69 -18.83 33.55
N PHE A 589 -14.80 -17.52 33.41
CA PHE A 589 -13.87 -16.55 33.98
C PHE A 589 -13.76 -16.58 35.53
N THR A 590 -14.73 -17.19 36.22
CA THR A 590 -14.69 -17.41 37.69
C THR A 590 -14.07 -18.75 38.10
N GLY A 591 -13.72 -19.60 37.13
CA GLY A 591 -13.19 -20.94 37.36
C GLY A 591 -14.25 -22.04 37.54
N ASN A 592 -15.54 -21.74 37.39
CA ASN A 592 -16.59 -22.76 37.43
C ASN A 592 -16.53 -23.63 36.18
N ILE A 593 -16.72 -24.93 36.36
CA ILE A 593 -16.56 -25.95 35.34
C ILE A 593 -17.93 -26.32 34.79
N PHE A 594 -18.13 -26.22 33.48
CA PHE A 594 -19.35 -26.61 32.79
C PHE A 594 -19.10 -27.89 32.02
N VAL A 595 -19.96 -28.89 32.21
CA VAL A 595 -19.74 -30.25 31.71
C VAL A 595 -20.98 -30.74 30.99
N ALA A 596 -20.85 -31.03 29.70
CA ALA A 596 -21.89 -31.64 28.87
C ALA A 596 -21.89 -33.17 29.06
N GLY A 597 -22.91 -33.68 29.75
CA GLY A 597 -23.17 -35.11 29.87
C GLY A 597 -23.93 -35.61 28.64
N LYS A 598 -23.23 -36.32 27.74
CA LYS A 598 -23.80 -36.78 26.46
C LYS A 598 -24.99 -37.72 26.69
N ASP A 599 -24.77 -38.76 27.50
CA ASP A 599 -25.76 -39.82 27.71
C ASP A 599 -26.78 -39.46 28.79
N SER A 600 -26.46 -38.49 29.66
CA SER A 600 -27.38 -37.93 30.66
C SER A 600 -28.17 -36.72 30.18
N ARG A 601 -27.86 -36.18 28.99
CA ARG A 601 -28.53 -35.02 28.34
C ARG A 601 -28.69 -33.80 29.25
N ASN A 602 -27.63 -33.49 29.98
CA ASN A 602 -27.62 -32.40 30.94
C ASN A 602 -26.28 -31.65 30.94
N ILE A 603 -26.29 -30.45 31.50
CA ILE A 603 -25.08 -29.68 31.80
C ILE A 603 -24.92 -29.62 33.31
N HIS A 604 -23.81 -30.13 33.80
CA HIS A 604 -23.41 -29.95 35.19
C HIS A 604 -22.53 -28.71 35.32
N VAL A 605 -22.83 -27.86 36.30
CA VAL A 605 -21.99 -26.72 36.67
C VAL A 605 -21.36 -27.04 38.01
N LEU A 606 -20.03 -27.00 38.08
CA LEU A 606 -19.23 -27.31 39.25
C LEU A 606 -18.41 -26.09 39.69
N THR A 607 -18.06 -26.05 40.97
CA THR A 607 -17.04 -25.12 41.50
C THR A 607 -15.66 -25.45 40.93
N PRO A 608 -14.65 -24.56 41.08
CA PRO A 608 -13.25 -24.89 40.75
C PRO A 608 -12.72 -26.14 41.47
N LYS A 609 -13.33 -26.51 42.61
CA LYS A 609 -13.01 -27.71 43.40
C LYS A 609 -13.83 -28.95 43.01
N ALA A 610 -14.49 -28.92 41.86
CA ALA A 610 -15.34 -29.99 41.35
C ALA A 610 -16.56 -30.33 42.25
N GLU A 611 -17.07 -29.36 43.01
CA GLU A 611 -18.30 -29.52 43.80
C GLU A 611 -19.52 -29.10 42.97
N LEU A 612 -20.63 -29.84 43.04
CA LEU A 612 -21.81 -29.56 42.23
C LEU A 612 -22.52 -28.27 42.67
N LEU A 613 -22.71 -27.33 41.73
CA LEU A 613 -23.51 -26.12 41.92
C LEU A 613 -24.95 -26.30 41.39
N LYS A 614 -25.10 -26.74 40.14
CA LYS A 614 -26.41 -26.91 39.50
C LYS A 614 -26.34 -27.88 38.34
N ILE A 615 -27.49 -28.47 38.02
CA ILE A 615 -27.69 -29.27 36.81
C ILE A 615 -28.77 -28.58 35.96
N PHE A 616 -28.44 -28.31 34.71
CA PHE A 616 -29.37 -27.82 33.71
C PHE A 616 -29.78 -28.98 32.79
N ALA A 617 -31.08 -29.22 32.68
CA ALA A 617 -31.61 -30.13 31.67
C ALA A 617 -31.52 -29.45 30.29
N ILE A 618 -31.11 -30.20 29.26
CA ILE A 618 -31.19 -29.69 27.89
C ILE A 618 -32.45 -30.26 27.22
N ASP A 619 -33.29 -29.35 26.75
CA ASP A 619 -34.43 -29.68 25.91
C ASP A 619 -33.99 -29.78 24.43
N SER A 620 -33.42 -30.94 24.10
CA SER A 620 -32.98 -31.30 22.75
C SER A 620 -33.19 -32.80 22.53
N GLU A 621 -33.64 -33.16 21.33
CA GLU A 621 -33.82 -34.57 20.95
C GLU A 621 -32.48 -35.31 20.80
N SER A 622 -31.40 -34.55 20.53
CA SER A 622 -30.03 -35.02 20.34
C SER A 622 -29.15 -34.75 21.57
N PRO A 623 -28.20 -35.65 21.92
CA PRO A 623 -27.33 -35.48 23.08
C PRO A 623 -26.29 -34.35 22.89
N PRO A 624 -25.95 -33.59 23.95
CA PRO A 624 -24.92 -32.56 23.86
C PRO A 624 -23.52 -33.21 23.77
N ILE A 625 -22.71 -32.71 22.83
CA ILE A 625 -21.35 -33.21 22.59
C ILE A 625 -20.31 -32.26 23.17
N SER A 626 -20.48 -30.97 22.92
CA SER A 626 -19.51 -29.93 23.21
C SER A 626 -20.19 -28.76 23.88
N ILE A 627 -19.44 -28.07 24.74
CA ILE A 627 -19.85 -26.81 25.36
C ILE A 627 -18.63 -25.90 25.37
N LYS A 628 -18.81 -24.65 24.97
CA LYS A 628 -17.77 -23.63 25.02
C LYS A 628 -18.36 -22.33 25.55
N LEU A 629 -17.63 -21.65 26.41
CA LEU A 629 -18.02 -20.39 27.04
C LEU A 629 -17.36 -19.23 26.32
N LYS A 630 -18.11 -18.15 26.13
CA LYS A 630 -17.56 -16.89 25.63
C LYS A 630 -16.80 -16.21 26.76
N GLU A 631 -15.53 -15.88 26.52
CA GLU A 631 -14.64 -15.24 27.49
C GLU A 631 -15.31 -14.02 28.13
N ASN A 632 -15.19 -13.89 29.46
CA ASN A 632 -15.76 -12.77 30.22
C ASN A 632 -17.27 -12.57 30.00
N SER A 633 -18.03 -13.65 29.83
CA SER A 633 -19.48 -13.58 29.70
C SER A 633 -20.17 -14.78 30.35
N ASN A 634 -21.50 -14.72 30.43
CA ASN A 634 -22.35 -15.84 30.83
C ASN A 634 -23.01 -16.52 29.63
N VAL A 635 -22.44 -16.36 28.43
CA VAL A 635 -22.93 -16.93 27.19
C VAL A 635 -22.09 -18.17 26.86
N CYS A 636 -22.76 -19.24 26.45
CA CYS A 636 -22.13 -20.43 25.92
C CYS A 636 -22.84 -20.90 24.65
N PHE A 637 -22.15 -21.68 23.82
CA PHE A 637 -22.82 -22.52 22.84
C PHE A 637 -22.72 -23.99 23.26
N VAL A 638 -23.71 -24.78 22.85
CA VAL A 638 -23.76 -26.22 23.06
C VAL A 638 -23.95 -26.89 21.69
N GLY A 639 -22.99 -27.72 21.30
CA GLY A 639 -23.02 -28.52 20.08
C GLY A 639 -23.70 -29.86 20.29
N PHE A 640 -24.39 -30.36 19.26
CA PHE A 640 -25.17 -31.60 19.26
C PHE A 640 -24.75 -32.53 18.11
N CYS A 641 -25.32 -33.75 18.04
CA CYS A 641 -25.03 -34.71 16.96
C CYS A 641 -25.85 -34.48 15.68
N GLU A 642 -27.12 -34.08 15.83
CA GLU A 642 -28.10 -34.11 14.74
C GLU A 642 -29.03 -32.89 14.74
N THR A 643 -28.97 -32.09 15.80
CA THR A 643 -29.78 -30.87 15.95
C THR A 643 -28.89 -29.63 15.88
N PRO A 644 -29.46 -28.46 15.51
CA PRO A 644 -28.70 -27.22 15.47
C PRO A 644 -28.00 -26.93 16.79
N THR A 645 -26.79 -26.38 16.70
CA THR A 645 -26.07 -25.82 17.85
C THR A 645 -26.88 -24.69 18.46
N LYS A 646 -26.99 -24.69 19.79
CA LYS A 646 -27.80 -23.72 20.53
C LYS A 646 -26.90 -22.79 21.35
N VAL A 647 -27.19 -21.50 21.31
CA VAL A 647 -26.49 -20.47 22.10
C VAL A 647 -27.36 -20.11 23.29
N TYR A 648 -26.80 -20.18 24.49
CA TYR A 648 -27.50 -19.93 25.75
C TYR A 648 -26.85 -18.79 26.53
N GLU A 649 -27.66 -18.08 27.32
CA GLU A 649 -27.21 -17.14 28.33
C GLU A 649 -27.66 -17.61 29.71
N PHE A 650 -26.74 -17.66 30.67
CA PHE A 650 -27.11 -17.84 32.07
C PHE A 650 -27.54 -16.50 32.67
N GLN A 651 -28.67 -16.47 33.36
CA GLN A 651 -29.25 -15.27 33.99
C GLN A 651 -29.64 -15.55 35.45
N GLU A 652 -29.43 -14.59 36.36
CA GLU A 652 -29.97 -14.68 37.73
C GLU A 652 -31.50 -14.52 37.72
N ASP A 653 -32.19 -15.23 38.61
CA ASP A 653 -33.62 -15.02 38.80
C ASP A 653 -33.84 -13.63 39.40
N ALA A 654 -34.55 -12.75 38.70
CA ALA A 654 -35.04 -11.51 39.30
C ALA A 654 -36.11 -11.90 40.32
N ILE A 655 -35.75 -11.99 41.61
CA ILE A 655 -36.71 -12.23 42.68
C ILE A 655 -37.57 -10.98 42.85
N TRP A 656 -38.57 -10.82 42.00
CA TRP A 656 -39.79 -10.09 42.30
C TRP A 656 -40.86 -11.12 42.63
N LYS A 657 -40.88 -11.59 43.88
CA LYS A 657 -42.09 -12.14 44.47
C LYS A 657 -42.45 -11.29 45.68
N LEU A 658 -43.20 -10.23 45.39
CA LEU A 658 -44.22 -9.75 46.30
C LEU A 658 -45.22 -10.91 46.48
N THR A 659 -45.16 -11.56 47.63
CA THR A 659 -46.31 -12.29 48.18
C THR A 659 -46.62 -11.62 49.50
N VAL A 660 -47.76 -10.93 49.49
CA VAL A 660 -48.46 -10.33 50.63
C VAL A 660 -48.83 -11.40 51.65
#